data_AF-A0A0S7XAR0-F1
#
_entry.id   AF-A0A0S7XAR0-F1
#
_cell.length_a   1.000
_cell.length_b   1.000
_cell.length_c   1.000
_cell.angle_alpha   90.00
_cell.angle_beta   90.00
_cell.angle_gamma   90.00
#
_symmetry.space_group_name_H-M   'P 1'
#
loop_
_entity.id
_entity.type
_entity.pdbx_description
1 polymer ?
#
loop_
_entity_poly.entity_id
_entity_poly.type
_entity_poly.pdbx_seq_one_letter_code
_entity_poly.pdbx_strand_id
1 'polypeptide(L)'
;MKKAVLISLALLAAALSVAAVAGAREIEKKVPMLYEPATEAAPQGAVFGVSQVPTDTFYYGGTVWDAGDGRWEAAEPVAPGWANRKMWTWSSTGFGGTPHSTLNMDGWVGVDNTADEADYFNVEDGTTIGACATSKVLFCGLTNGECSNACYADQIGTGYGNGWNQMVVTTSATHNAGDVLTLQYDYVVESEPGYDFTYVILQTYDTIASAWTDLQTLATYDDVVSGTDGPINLAAYLSGGEQWRILFQFQSDGGYADEDGYYVTTCGAVWFDNVVVAGTTTNWSENFEGVAINGLPSGWSKYVLGCGDYAGAQHISNLTVPVTLDPCVTAVPGWCMIEDSVLVFNDSDDPGYPHPLCQDNYVVSPVIDFSAHPNLPGRYLVRERFGDLPLNDHVFMYWQVKYKPGCASGGWSPWDTDNYVYYTREGASCANWSTDASAFIPPTATHAQISVGVINYCDEDPWHLGCTYTCNESPYFDNITFGVFGSPDSPYIAMRELDHFQDQFAEDGSLNPTSTADTRSPNYQSDLIPPIFGDTLCARGSADNMEVYFVFRMAKVAPWQPTSHDFFTLWFPGVTGGGWYEARMDTAEVTDAAGISTVAVPGWWMSCFHESDPIAIAQSLPEGTEILPNQLFCPGTRIEYFLKSAYTSTPGLVFTLPDTTNGDPIRGNRFEEFEILPMMRPDGLGSVEWPCMIIADHFGQRGNWGEQNSDRMARHLATLGYDYDMFSKLGPSSDLRNGIGRWAANTGQIGGPGTPKY
;
A
#
# COMPACT_ATOMS: atom_id res chain seq x y z
N MET A 1 0.52 -24.16 -53.71
CA MET A 1 1.75 -23.61 -53.10
C MET A 1 1.60 -22.17 -52.62
N LYS A 2 1.40 -21.16 -53.49
CA LYS A 2 1.29 -19.74 -53.03
C LYS A 2 0.22 -19.50 -51.95
N LYS A 3 -0.97 -20.12 -52.05
CA LYS A 3 -2.01 -20.01 -51.03
C LYS A 3 -1.65 -20.69 -49.69
N ALA A 4 -0.94 -21.81 -49.73
CA ALA A 4 -0.49 -22.51 -48.53
C ALA A 4 0.60 -21.70 -47.81
N VAL A 5 1.53 -21.11 -48.55
CA VAL A 5 2.58 -20.24 -48.00
C VAL A 5 1.99 -18.97 -47.37
N LEU A 6 0.97 -18.37 -48.00
CA LEU A 6 0.26 -17.21 -47.44
C LEU A 6 -0.52 -17.54 -46.16
N ILE A 7 -1.17 -18.70 -46.11
CA ILE A 7 -1.87 -19.17 -44.90
C ILE A 7 -0.87 -19.48 -43.78
N SER A 8 0.26 -20.11 -44.10
CA SER A 8 1.33 -20.36 -43.12
C SER A 8 1.99 -19.07 -42.61
N LEU A 9 2.19 -18.07 -43.46
CA LEU A 9 2.70 -16.76 -43.05
C LEU A 9 1.68 -15.98 -42.22
N ALA A 10 0.39 -16.05 -42.54
CA ALA A 10 -0.67 -15.44 -41.75
C ALA A 10 -0.83 -16.12 -40.38
N LEU A 11 -0.71 -17.45 -40.31
CA LEU A 11 -0.72 -18.21 -39.05
C LEU A 11 0.55 -17.99 -38.23
N LEU A 12 1.71 -17.81 -38.87
CA LEU A 12 2.96 -17.48 -38.19
C LEU A 12 2.93 -16.05 -37.65
N ALA A 13 2.39 -15.10 -38.41
CA ALA A 13 2.17 -13.73 -37.95
C ALA A 13 1.16 -13.69 -36.79
N ALA A 14 0.06 -14.46 -36.88
CA ALA A 14 -0.90 -14.60 -35.79
C ALA A 14 -0.28 -15.26 -34.54
N ALA A 15 0.53 -16.31 -34.70
CA ALA A 15 1.21 -16.98 -33.59
C ALA A 15 2.28 -16.07 -32.94
N LEU A 16 3.02 -15.29 -33.73
CA LEU A 16 3.98 -14.31 -33.23
C LEU A 16 3.30 -13.12 -32.54
N SER A 17 2.11 -12.69 -32.99
CA SER A 17 1.34 -11.64 -32.32
C SER A 17 0.66 -12.11 -31.03
N VAL A 18 0.35 -13.41 -30.89
CA VAL A 18 -0.25 -13.97 -29.66
C VAL A 18 0.84 -14.30 -28.61
N ALA A 19 2.05 -14.65 -29.03
CA ALA A 19 3.19 -14.89 -28.13
C ALA A 19 3.73 -13.61 -27.44
N ALA A 20 3.43 -12.42 -27.96
CA ALA A 20 3.79 -11.14 -27.34
C ALA A 20 2.84 -10.72 -26.18
N VAL A 21 1.82 -11.52 -25.88
CA VAL A 21 0.75 -11.20 -24.89
C VAL A 21 0.84 -12.08 -23.62
N ALA A 22 1.84 -12.95 -23.51
CA ALA A 22 2.11 -13.70 -22.27
C ALA A 22 2.85 -12.78 -21.28
N GLY A 23 2.09 -12.09 -20.42
CA GLY A 23 2.59 -11.13 -19.44
C GLY A 23 3.50 -11.77 -18.39
N ALA A 24 4.68 -11.19 -18.22
CA ALA A 24 5.47 -11.40 -17.01
C ALA A 24 4.79 -10.59 -15.89
N ARG A 25 4.38 -11.25 -14.81
CA ARG A 25 4.10 -10.57 -13.55
C ARG A 25 5.43 -10.22 -12.92
N GLU A 26 5.77 -8.94 -12.92
CA GLU A 26 6.87 -8.45 -12.10
C GLU A 26 6.43 -8.43 -10.63
N ILE A 27 7.24 -9.02 -9.76
CA ILE A 27 6.99 -9.09 -8.33
C ILE A 27 7.35 -7.72 -7.74
N GLU A 28 6.34 -6.90 -7.49
CA GLU A 28 6.48 -5.68 -6.69
C GLU A 28 6.96 -6.05 -5.29
N LYS A 29 7.99 -5.37 -4.81
CA LYS A 29 8.52 -5.61 -3.47
C LYS A 29 8.19 -4.44 -2.57
N LYS A 30 7.66 -4.79 -1.42
CA LYS A 30 7.29 -3.86 -0.37
C LYS A 30 8.42 -3.75 0.62
N VAL A 31 8.70 -2.54 1.07
CA VAL A 31 9.41 -2.30 2.33
C VAL A 31 8.37 -1.67 3.25
N PRO A 32 8.27 -2.10 4.52
CA PRO A 32 7.46 -1.38 5.50
C PRO A 32 7.86 0.10 5.45
N MET A 33 6.90 1.00 5.42
CA MET A 33 7.23 2.40 5.71
C MET A 33 7.80 2.44 7.13
N LEU A 34 8.84 3.23 7.35
CA LEU A 34 9.31 3.56 8.70
C LEU A 34 8.40 4.62 9.35
N TYR A 35 7.12 4.66 8.98
CA TYR A 35 6.11 5.09 9.92
C TYR A 35 6.11 4.04 11.02
N GLU A 36 6.46 4.43 12.25
CA GLU A 36 6.11 3.59 13.39
C GLU A 36 4.63 3.23 13.22
N PRO A 37 4.28 1.94 13.28
CA PRO A 37 2.91 1.55 13.02
C PRO A 37 2.07 2.33 14.02
N ALA A 38 1.22 3.24 13.53
CA ALA A 38 -0.03 3.50 14.20
C ALA A 38 -0.53 2.10 14.54
N THR A 39 -0.56 1.75 15.83
CA THR A 39 -0.96 0.43 16.28
C THR A 39 -2.47 0.34 16.13
N GLU A 40 -2.95 0.51 14.90
CA GLU A 40 -4.17 -0.09 14.46
C GLU A 40 -3.98 -1.59 14.66
N ALA A 41 -4.86 -2.14 15.50
CA ALA A 41 -5.48 -3.40 15.13
C ALA A 41 -5.82 -3.27 13.66
N ALA A 42 -4.97 -3.82 12.77
CA ALA A 42 -5.14 -3.75 11.32
C ALA A 42 -6.64 -3.85 11.06
N PRO A 43 -7.29 -2.85 10.42
CA PRO A 43 -8.70 -2.98 10.12
C PRO A 43 -8.87 -4.36 9.51
N GLN A 44 -9.67 -5.19 10.19
CA GLN A 44 -9.89 -6.59 9.85
C GLN A 44 -10.31 -6.63 8.39
N GLY A 45 -9.35 -6.87 7.49
CA GLY A 45 -9.66 -6.65 6.08
C GLY A 45 -8.48 -6.47 5.13
N ALA A 46 -7.33 -5.88 5.52
CA ALA A 46 -6.26 -5.46 4.58
C ALA A 46 -6.13 -6.37 3.33
N VAL A 47 -6.72 -5.91 2.23
CA VAL A 47 -6.98 -6.71 1.03
C VAL A 47 -5.78 -6.59 0.08
N PHE A 48 -5.26 -7.71 -0.42
CA PHE A 48 -4.54 -7.67 -1.69
C PHE A 48 -5.06 -8.77 -2.62
N GLY A 49 -5.07 -8.44 -3.91
CA GLY A 49 -5.16 -9.40 -5.00
C GLY A 49 -6.56 -9.72 -5.52
N VAL A 50 -7.28 -8.73 -6.04
CA VAL A 50 -8.27 -9.04 -7.09
C VAL A 50 -7.51 -9.09 -8.41
N SER A 51 -7.12 -10.31 -8.81
CA SER A 51 -6.44 -10.64 -10.07
C SER A 51 -7.34 -10.43 -11.31
N GLN A 52 -8.63 -10.16 -11.12
CA GLN A 52 -9.59 -10.05 -12.22
C GLN A 52 -10.49 -8.85 -12.06
N VAL A 53 -10.44 -7.92 -13.02
CA VAL A 53 -11.45 -6.88 -13.22
C VAL A 53 -12.83 -7.54 -13.31
N PRO A 54 -13.70 -7.38 -12.30
CA PRO A 54 -15.05 -7.93 -12.37
C PRO A 54 -15.81 -7.23 -13.51
N THR A 55 -16.60 -8.00 -14.28
CA THR A 55 -17.36 -7.44 -15.42
C THR A 55 -18.45 -6.46 -14.98
N ASP A 56 -18.73 -6.40 -13.69
CA ASP A 56 -19.63 -5.52 -12.95
C ASP A 56 -18.95 -4.27 -12.34
N THR A 57 -17.66 -4.01 -12.64
CA THR A 57 -16.96 -2.83 -12.10
C THR A 57 -17.36 -1.53 -12.78
N PHE A 58 -17.70 -0.53 -11.97
CA PHE A 58 -17.92 0.85 -12.35
C PHE A 58 -16.63 1.65 -12.18
N TYR A 59 -15.96 1.96 -13.30
CA TYR A 59 -14.73 2.75 -13.32
C TYR A 59 -15.01 4.25 -13.37
N TYR A 60 -14.59 4.96 -12.34
CA TYR A 60 -14.56 6.41 -12.26
C TYR A 60 -13.25 6.92 -12.86
N GLY A 61 -13.41 7.93 -13.70
CA GLY A 61 -12.35 8.59 -14.47
C GLY A 61 -12.99 9.68 -15.33
N GLY A 62 -12.21 10.54 -15.97
CA GLY A 62 -12.79 11.78 -16.51
C GLY A 62 -13.05 12.83 -15.43
N THR A 63 -13.21 14.10 -15.79
CA THR A 63 -13.67 15.15 -14.90
C THR A 63 -14.98 15.77 -15.33
N VAL A 64 -15.79 16.11 -14.32
CA VAL A 64 -16.95 16.98 -14.45
C VAL A 64 -16.81 18.11 -13.42
N TRP A 65 -17.18 19.33 -13.81
CA TRP A 65 -17.28 20.43 -12.86
C TRP A 65 -18.61 20.31 -12.13
N ASP A 66 -18.58 20.09 -10.82
CA ASP A 66 -19.77 20.22 -10.00
C ASP A 66 -19.96 21.68 -9.59
N ALA A 67 -21.04 22.29 -10.11
CA ALA A 67 -21.41 23.65 -9.78
C ALA A 67 -22.06 23.77 -8.39
N GLY A 68 -22.55 22.67 -7.81
CA GLY A 68 -23.09 22.63 -6.45
C GLY A 68 -21.98 22.82 -5.41
N ASP A 69 -20.94 22.02 -5.52
CA ASP A 69 -19.79 22.04 -4.60
C ASP A 69 -18.64 22.96 -5.04
N GLY A 70 -18.71 23.51 -6.26
CA GLY A 70 -17.72 24.45 -6.78
C GLY A 70 -16.34 23.83 -6.97
N ARG A 71 -16.28 22.56 -7.36
CA ARG A 71 -15.04 21.77 -7.51
C ARG A 71 -15.08 20.83 -8.72
N TRP A 72 -13.92 20.30 -9.09
CA TRP A 72 -13.82 19.19 -10.05
C TRP A 72 -14.08 17.86 -9.35
N GLU A 73 -14.84 16.99 -10.01
CA GLU A 73 -15.15 15.63 -9.56
C GLU A 73 -14.86 14.62 -10.65
N ALA A 74 -14.58 13.37 -10.26
CA ALA A 74 -14.46 12.28 -11.19
C ALA A 74 -15.82 12.04 -11.87
N ALA A 75 -15.82 11.93 -13.19
CA ALA A 75 -17.08 11.71 -13.89
C ALA A 75 -17.62 10.29 -13.59
N GLU A 76 -18.93 10.19 -13.43
CA GLU A 76 -19.61 8.91 -13.18
C GLU A 76 -19.58 8.01 -14.44
N PRO A 77 -19.39 6.69 -14.30
CA PRO A 77 -19.55 5.73 -15.40
C PRO A 77 -21.02 5.54 -15.79
N VAL A 78 -21.28 5.33 -17.09
CA VAL A 78 -22.65 5.11 -17.61
C VAL A 78 -23.07 3.63 -17.54
N ALA A 79 -22.10 2.70 -17.42
CA ALA A 79 -22.33 1.26 -17.34
C ALA A 79 -21.11 0.56 -16.67
N PRO A 80 -21.27 -0.67 -16.15
CA PRO A 80 -20.13 -1.47 -15.68
C PRO A 80 -19.26 -1.99 -16.84
N GLY A 81 -18.01 -2.33 -16.55
CA GLY A 81 -17.03 -2.82 -17.53
C GLY A 81 -16.49 -1.73 -18.48
N TRP A 82 -16.71 -0.46 -18.15
CA TRP A 82 -16.36 0.68 -18.99
C TRP A 82 -14.87 1.04 -18.88
N ALA A 83 -14.03 0.34 -19.63
CA ALA A 83 -12.56 0.42 -19.57
C ALA A 83 -11.90 1.58 -20.34
N ASN A 84 -12.67 2.57 -20.82
CA ASN A 84 -12.19 3.56 -21.81
C ASN A 84 -11.94 4.98 -21.24
N ARG A 85 -11.81 5.14 -19.92
CA ARG A 85 -11.40 6.42 -19.33
C ARG A 85 -9.95 6.32 -18.87
N LYS A 86 -9.06 6.48 -19.84
CA LYS A 86 -7.62 6.69 -19.64
C LYS A 86 -7.38 8.10 -19.08
N MET A 87 -6.27 8.29 -18.36
CA MET A 87 -5.78 9.64 -18.09
C MET A 87 -5.13 10.23 -19.36
N TRP A 88 -5.17 11.56 -19.45
CA TRP A 88 -4.62 12.48 -20.44
C TRP A 88 -4.44 12.11 -21.93
N THR A 89 -4.92 13.02 -22.79
CA THR A 89 -4.32 13.29 -24.10
C THR A 89 -3.96 14.77 -24.24
N TRP A 90 -2.66 15.12 -24.29
CA TRP A 90 -2.12 16.45 -24.51
C TRP A 90 -2.16 16.80 -25.99
N SER A 91 -2.63 18.01 -26.28
CA SER A 91 -2.26 18.67 -27.54
C SER A 91 -1.02 19.53 -27.30
N SER A 92 -0.01 19.40 -28.16
CA SER A 92 1.32 20.05 -28.15
C SER A 92 1.41 21.58 -27.95
N THR A 93 0.34 22.28 -27.56
CA THR A 93 0.27 23.75 -27.52
C THR A 93 0.22 24.40 -26.13
N GLY A 94 0.42 23.64 -25.05
CA GLY A 94 0.69 24.21 -23.71
C GLY A 94 -0.53 24.67 -22.92
N PHE A 95 -0.32 24.83 -21.61
CA PHE A 95 -1.33 25.08 -20.58
C PHE A 95 -2.06 26.42 -20.81
N GLY A 96 -3.21 26.36 -21.48
CA GLY A 96 -4.04 27.54 -21.74
C GLY A 96 -5.42 27.27 -22.32
N GLY A 97 -5.88 26.02 -22.40
CA GLY A 97 -7.14 25.68 -23.03
C GLY A 97 -7.89 24.59 -22.27
N THR A 98 -9.17 24.88 -22.01
CA THR A 98 -10.34 23.99 -21.78
C THR A 98 -10.06 22.47 -21.69
N PRO A 99 -10.60 21.75 -20.68
CA PRO A 99 -10.41 20.31 -20.47
C PRO A 99 -10.50 19.52 -21.77
N HIS A 100 -9.41 18.81 -22.08
CA HIS A 100 -9.21 18.14 -23.36
C HIS A 100 -9.87 16.76 -23.31
N SER A 101 -11.09 16.69 -23.83
CA SER A 101 -12.01 15.54 -23.81
C SER A 101 -12.56 15.21 -22.42
N THR A 102 -13.86 14.90 -22.34
CA THR A 102 -14.59 14.50 -21.13
C THR A 102 -14.16 13.13 -20.57
N LEU A 103 -12.93 12.68 -20.85
CA LEU A 103 -12.42 11.35 -20.58
C LEU A 103 -11.24 11.33 -19.59
N ASN A 104 -10.53 12.45 -19.40
CA ASN A 104 -9.39 12.55 -18.48
C ASN A 104 -9.82 13.02 -17.09
N MET A 105 -9.29 12.42 -16.02
CA MET A 105 -9.51 12.92 -14.66
C MET A 105 -8.53 14.08 -14.38
N ASP A 106 -8.89 15.29 -14.83
CA ASP A 106 -8.13 16.53 -14.57
C ASP A 106 -8.31 17.02 -13.12
N GLY A 107 -7.56 18.04 -12.66
CA GLY A 107 -7.80 18.66 -11.35
C GLY A 107 -7.19 17.94 -10.15
N TRP A 108 -6.16 17.13 -10.39
CA TRP A 108 -5.25 16.67 -9.33
C TRP A 108 -4.52 17.86 -8.70
N VAL A 109 -4.25 17.77 -7.41
CA VAL A 109 -3.55 18.80 -6.64
C VAL A 109 -2.30 18.17 -6.04
N GLY A 110 -1.13 18.76 -6.32
CA GLY A 110 0.12 18.40 -5.68
C GLY A 110 0.14 18.85 -4.23
N VAL A 111 0.71 18.02 -3.37
CA VAL A 111 0.84 18.24 -1.94
C VAL A 111 2.27 17.92 -1.55
N ASP A 112 2.91 18.88 -0.91
CA ASP A 112 4.13 18.67 -0.16
C ASP A 112 3.76 18.20 1.25
N ASN A 113 3.93 16.90 1.54
CA ASN A 113 3.57 16.34 2.84
C ASN A 113 4.51 16.82 3.95
N THR A 114 5.67 17.36 3.60
CA THR A 114 6.56 17.98 4.58
C THR A 114 6.13 19.41 4.94
N ALA A 115 5.31 20.04 4.08
CA ALA A 115 4.65 21.30 4.33
C ALA A 115 3.28 21.05 4.95
N ASP A 116 3.14 21.33 6.24
CA ASP A 116 1.81 21.38 6.84
C ASP A 116 1.14 22.71 6.45
N GLU A 117 0.42 22.69 5.32
CA GLU A 117 -0.33 23.85 4.83
C GLU A 117 -1.56 24.15 5.69
N ALA A 118 -2.03 23.18 6.47
CA ALA A 118 -3.10 23.42 7.41
C ALA A 118 -2.59 24.37 8.50
N ASP A 119 -3.49 25.18 9.03
CA ASP A 119 -3.13 26.12 10.08
C ASP A 119 -4.00 25.94 11.30
N TYR A 120 -3.33 25.53 12.36
CA TYR A 120 -3.93 25.28 13.65
C TYR A 120 -3.42 26.23 14.72
N PHE A 121 -2.50 27.15 14.39
CA PHE A 121 -2.10 28.25 15.26
C PHE A 121 -3.04 29.45 15.17
N ASN A 122 -3.92 29.60 16.16
CA ASN A 122 -4.90 30.67 16.21
C ASN A 122 -5.08 31.21 17.63
N VAL A 123 -5.46 32.48 17.76
CA VAL A 123 -5.87 33.01 19.06
C VAL A 123 -7.24 32.47 19.42
N GLU A 124 -7.32 31.76 20.55
CA GLU A 124 -8.54 31.14 21.07
C GLU A 124 -8.79 31.52 22.53
N ASP A 125 -10.00 31.27 23.05
CA ASP A 125 -10.35 31.56 24.44
C ASP A 125 -11.19 30.45 25.09
N GLY A 126 -11.50 30.60 26.38
CA GLY A 126 -12.27 29.58 27.11
C GLY A 126 -13.71 29.35 26.63
N THR A 127 -14.21 30.14 25.67
CA THR A 127 -15.50 29.88 25.02
C THR A 127 -15.40 28.90 23.86
N THR A 128 -14.24 28.82 23.20
CA THR A 128 -13.97 27.93 22.06
C THR A 128 -13.22 26.67 22.48
N ILE A 129 -12.22 26.80 23.35
CA ILE A 129 -11.38 25.70 23.84
C ILE A 129 -11.67 25.30 25.30
N GLY A 130 -12.80 25.76 25.86
CA GLY A 130 -13.30 25.31 27.15
C GLY A 130 -12.43 25.73 28.35
N ALA A 131 -12.19 24.83 29.29
CA ALA A 131 -11.46 25.15 30.54
C ALA A 131 -9.95 25.33 30.33
N CYS A 132 -9.45 25.12 29.12
CA CYS A 132 -8.03 25.13 28.77
C CYS A 132 -7.41 26.52 28.79
N ALA A 133 -8.23 27.56 28.60
CA ALA A 133 -7.80 28.94 28.72
C ALA A 133 -8.82 29.76 29.52
N THR A 134 -8.32 30.60 30.44
CA THR A 134 -9.15 31.56 31.18
C THR A 134 -9.18 32.94 30.55
N SER A 135 -8.31 33.16 29.56
CA SER A 135 -8.05 34.37 28.77
C SER A 135 -7.91 33.97 27.29
N LYS A 136 -7.64 34.94 26.42
CA LYS A 136 -7.19 34.62 25.06
C LYS A 136 -5.74 34.14 25.08
N VAL A 137 -5.45 33.10 24.32
CA VAL A 137 -4.12 32.49 24.20
C VAL A 137 -3.83 32.20 22.74
N LEU A 138 -2.56 32.11 22.35
CA LEU A 138 -2.17 31.56 21.05
C LEU A 138 -2.17 30.04 21.16
N PHE A 139 -3.19 29.41 20.59
CA PHE A 139 -3.47 27.98 20.68
C PHE A 139 -3.04 27.27 19.40
N CYS A 140 -2.49 26.06 19.52
CA CYS A 140 -2.24 25.11 18.45
C CYS A 140 -3.11 23.87 18.66
N GLY A 141 -4.05 23.64 17.75
CA GLY A 141 -4.97 22.51 17.82
C GLY A 141 -6.28 22.78 17.11
N LEU A 142 -7.18 21.79 17.18
CA LEU A 142 -8.57 21.86 16.74
C LEU A 142 -9.49 22.04 17.94
N THR A 143 -10.52 22.85 17.78
CA THR A 143 -11.67 22.87 18.69
C THR A 143 -12.45 21.55 18.62
N ASN A 144 -13.26 21.24 19.62
CA ASN A 144 -14.10 20.03 19.62
C ASN A 144 -14.99 19.92 18.36
N GLY A 145 -15.53 21.06 17.91
CA GLY A 145 -16.33 21.12 16.69
C GLY A 145 -15.51 20.81 15.44
N GLU A 146 -14.24 21.24 15.41
CA GLU A 146 -13.32 20.94 14.32
C GLU A 146 -12.86 19.47 14.36
N CYS A 147 -12.49 18.91 15.52
CA CYS A 147 -12.22 17.48 15.68
C CYS A 147 -13.39 16.62 15.17
N SER A 148 -14.62 17.00 15.55
CA SER A 148 -15.84 16.33 15.09
C SER A 148 -16.04 16.41 13.58
N ASN A 149 -15.65 17.52 12.94
CA ASN A 149 -15.75 17.69 11.49
C ASN A 149 -14.61 17.00 10.73
N ALA A 150 -13.44 16.88 11.36
CA ALA A 150 -12.25 16.18 10.87
C ALA A 150 -12.31 14.67 11.14
N CYS A 151 -13.38 14.18 11.78
CA CYS A 151 -13.57 12.77 12.11
C CYS A 151 -12.54 12.17 13.07
N TYR A 152 -12.02 12.98 14.00
CA TYR A 152 -11.11 12.50 15.04
C TYR A 152 -11.82 11.44 15.90
N ALA A 153 -11.07 10.39 16.25
CA ALA A 153 -11.56 9.30 17.08
C ALA A 153 -11.90 9.81 18.49
N ASP A 154 -11.08 10.71 19.05
CA ASP A 154 -11.48 11.45 20.24
C ASP A 154 -12.28 12.71 19.90
N GLN A 155 -13.40 12.84 20.60
CA GLN A 155 -14.30 13.99 20.54
C GLN A 155 -14.47 14.63 21.91
N ILE A 156 -13.66 14.24 22.91
CA ILE A 156 -13.77 14.67 24.31
C ILE A 156 -12.74 15.76 24.59
N GLY A 157 -12.70 16.81 23.78
CA GLY A 157 -11.78 17.91 24.03
C GLY A 157 -11.53 18.75 22.80
N THR A 158 -10.48 19.55 22.89
CA THR A 158 -9.71 20.03 21.74
C THR A 158 -8.61 19.02 21.44
N GLY A 159 -8.08 18.95 20.21
CA GLY A 159 -7.07 17.96 19.88
C GLY A 159 -6.08 18.36 18.80
N TYR A 160 -5.05 17.55 18.56
CA TYR A 160 -4.14 17.64 17.43
C TYR A 160 -4.12 16.33 16.63
N GLY A 161 -3.60 16.36 15.41
CA GLY A 161 -3.55 15.21 14.51
C GLY A 161 -2.16 14.64 14.32
N ASN A 162 -2.10 13.52 13.62
CA ASN A 162 -0.86 12.81 13.32
C ASN A 162 -0.08 13.54 12.20
N GLY A 163 1.25 13.56 12.32
CA GLY A 163 2.17 14.11 11.32
C GLY A 163 2.08 15.63 11.16
N TRP A 164 1.63 16.34 12.18
CA TRP A 164 1.49 17.80 12.13
C TRP A 164 2.87 18.47 12.20
N ASN A 165 3.00 19.59 11.50
CA ASN A 165 4.14 20.49 11.59
C ASN A 165 3.68 21.95 11.55
N GLN A 166 3.07 22.37 12.65
CA GLN A 166 2.43 23.67 12.78
C GLN A 166 3.42 24.73 13.25
N MET A 167 3.41 25.89 12.60
CA MET A 167 4.42 26.92 12.83
C MET A 167 3.86 28.34 12.73
N VAL A 168 4.20 29.17 13.70
CA VAL A 168 3.86 30.60 13.71
C VAL A 168 5.07 31.45 14.10
N VAL A 169 5.31 32.49 13.32
CA VAL A 169 6.45 33.40 13.53
C VAL A 169 5.99 34.77 13.97
N THR A 170 6.79 35.34 14.87
CA THR A 170 6.66 36.71 15.35
C THR A 170 7.17 37.74 14.32
N THR A 171 6.88 39.02 14.56
CA THR A 171 7.47 40.12 13.78
C THR A 171 8.99 40.12 13.88
N SER A 172 9.68 40.36 12.75
CA SER A 172 11.14 40.48 12.75
C SER A 172 11.65 41.82 13.29
N ALA A 173 12.82 41.81 13.92
CA ALA A 173 13.57 43.02 14.33
C ALA A 173 15.06 42.88 14.00
N THR A 174 15.83 43.97 14.10
CA THR A 174 17.29 43.95 13.94
C THR A 174 17.95 44.01 15.31
N HIS A 175 18.96 43.16 15.54
CA HIS A 175 19.75 43.19 16.76
C HIS A 175 21.00 44.07 16.57
N ASN A 176 21.34 44.94 17.53
CA ASN A 176 22.63 45.65 17.51
C ASN A 176 23.62 45.00 18.47
N ALA A 177 24.88 44.92 18.05
CA ALA A 177 25.95 44.39 18.90
C ALA A 177 26.00 45.12 20.26
N GLY A 178 25.90 44.36 21.35
CA GLY A 178 25.92 44.88 22.72
C GLY A 178 24.55 45.22 23.31
N ASP A 179 23.46 45.07 22.56
CA ASP A 179 22.10 45.19 23.11
C ASP A 179 21.81 44.02 24.06
N VAL A 180 21.15 44.32 25.19
CA VAL A 180 20.48 43.27 25.99
C VAL A 180 19.17 42.92 25.30
N LEU A 181 18.87 41.64 25.19
CA LEU A 181 17.63 41.13 24.59
C LEU A 181 17.23 39.82 25.27
N THR A 182 16.02 39.75 25.82
CA THR A 182 15.48 38.57 26.48
C THR A 182 14.07 38.24 26.03
N LEU A 183 13.72 36.95 26.03
CA LEU A 183 12.38 36.42 25.80
C LEU A 183 11.80 35.81 27.08
N GLN A 184 10.53 36.04 27.34
CA GLN A 184 9.75 35.36 28.37
C GLN A 184 8.34 35.06 27.83
N TYR A 185 7.73 33.94 28.22
CA TYR A 185 6.35 33.59 27.86
C TYR A 185 5.78 32.56 28.84
N ASP A 186 4.46 32.47 28.88
CA ASP A 186 3.72 31.39 29.54
C ASP A 186 3.33 30.33 28.51
N TYR A 187 3.27 29.07 28.92
CA TYR A 187 2.92 27.96 28.05
C TYR A 187 2.20 26.83 28.79
N VAL A 188 1.42 26.07 28.04
CA VAL A 188 0.90 24.74 28.40
C VAL A 188 1.01 23.84 27.19
N VAL A 189 1.49 22.62 27.39
CA VAL A 189 1.68 21.58 26.38
C VAL A 189 1.01 20.31 26.88
N GLU A 190 0.33 19.60 25.97
CA GLU A 190 -0.26 18.30 26.19
C GLU A 190 -0.09 17.50 24.88
N SER A 191 1.04 16.80 24.74
CA SER A 191 1.40 16.05 23.53
C SER A 191 2.06 14.71 23.88
N GLU A 192 2.18 13.80 22.91
CA GLU A 192 2.76 12.47 23.17
C GLU A 192 4.19 12.56 23.77
N PRO A 193 4.45 11.99 24.96
CA PRO A 193 5.75 12.08 25.62
C PRO A 193 6.87 11.39 24.83
N GLY A 194 7.90 12.14 24.45
CA GLY A 194 9.09 11.62 23.77
C GLY A 194 8.97 11.46 22.25
N TYR A 195 7.82 11.80 21.66
CA TYR A 195 7.52 11.65 20.24
C TYR A 195 7.06 12.97 19.61
N ASP A 196 6.14 13.67 20.28
CA ASP A 196 5.62 14.95 19.84
C ASP A 196 6.22 16.11 20.61
N PHE A 197 6.64 17.13 19.87
CA PHE A 197 7.43 18.21 20.43
C PHE A 197 6.91 19.59 20.07
N THR A 198 6.88 20.45 21.08
CA THR A 198 6.78 21.89 20.91
C THR A 198 8.18 22.51 20.99
N TYR A 199 8.52 23.35 20.00
CA TYR A 199 9.78 24.10 19.98
C TYR A 199 9.55 25.60 20.00
N VAL A 200 10.47 26.30 20.67
CA VAL A 200 10.61 27.76 20.56
C VAL A 200 11.98 28.04 19.98
N ILE A 201 12.02 28.61 18.76
CA ILE A 201 13.23 28.70 17.95
C ILE A 201 13.54 30.17 17.66
N LEU A 202 14.80 30.56 17.86
CA LEU A 202 15.34 31.83 17.38
C LEU A 202 15.77 31.66 15.92
N GLN A 203 15.18 32.44 15.03
CA GLN A 203 15.56 32.49 13.62
C GLN A 203 16.30 33.78 13.30
N THR A 204 17.23 33.70 12.35
CA THR A 204 17.89 34.85 11.73
C THR A 204 17.69 34.84 10.23
N TYR A 205 17.75 36.02 9.61
CA TYR A 205 17.61 36.16 8.16
C TYR A 205 18.98 36.08 7.50
N ASP A 206 19.20 35.05 6.67
CA ASP A 206 20.36 34.97 5.79
C ASP A 206 20.11 35.83 4.55
N THR A 207 20.80 36.97 4.49
CA THR A 207 20.72 37.89 3.35
C THR A 207 21.31 37.32 2.05
N ILE A 208 22.16 36.30 2.11
CA ILE A 208 22.75 35.67 0.93
C ILE A 208 21.74 34.68 0.33
N ALA A 209 21.20 33.77 1.15
CA ALA A 209 20.16 32.83 0.74
C ALA A 209 18.79 33.50 0.52
N SER A 210 18.61 34.72 1.03
CA SER A 210 17.30 35.41 1.09
C SER A 210 16.24 34.56 1.79
N ALA A 211 16.63 33.89 2.88
CA ALA A 211 15.81 32.94 3.62
C ALA A 211 16.00 33.10 5.13
N TRP A 212 15.00 32.66 5.89
CA TRP A 212 15.12 32.53 7.35
C TRP A 212 15.78 31.20 7.69
N THR A 213 16.67 31.23 8.68
CA THR A 213 17.41 30.05 9.15
C THR A 213 17.24 29.91 10.65
N ASP A 214 17.03 28.67 11.10
CA ASP A 214 17.01 28.34 12.52
C ASP A 214 18.41 28.52 13.11
N LEU A 215 18.55 29.48 14.02
CA LEU A 215 19.82 29.76 14.67
C LEU A 215 19.98 28.93 15.95
N GLN A 216 18.92 28.83 16.75
CA GLN A 216 18.95 28.13 18.04
C GLN A 216 17.55 27.74 18.52
N THR A 217 17.37 26.47 18.90
CA THR A 217 16.24 26.03 19.72
C THR A 217 16.41 26.54 21.16
N LEU A 218 15.53 27.45 21.58
CA LEU A 218 15.56 28.11 22.89
C LEU A 218 14.92 27.25 23.97
N ALA A 219 13.86 26.53 23.61
CA ALA A 219 13.16 25.59 24.49
C ALA A 219 12.53 24.46 23.66
N THR A 220 12.36 23.31 24.32
CA THR A 220 11.69 22.11 23.82
C THR A 220 10.78 21.58 24.92
N TYR A 221 9.56 21.23 24.56
CA TYR A 221 8.56 20.66 25.46
C TYR A 221 7.91 19.44 24.81
N ASP A 222 7.56 18.47 25.64
CA ASP A 222 6.76 17.29 25.36
C ASP A 222 5.98 16.93 26.64
N ASP A 223 5.08 15.94 26.56
CA ASP A 223 4.24 15.50 27.69
C ASP A 223 3.31 16.64 28.21
N VAL A 224 2.62 16.37 29.32
CA VAL A 224 1.74 17.31 30.00
C VAL A 224 2.55 18.24 30.89
N VAL A 225 2.93 19.40 30.35
CA VAL A 225 3.77 20.40 31.04
C VAL A 225 3.22 21.81 30.91
N SER A 226 3.41 22.63 31.95
CA SER A 226 2.99 24.03 31.95
C SER A 226 3.89 24.89 32.82
N GLY A 227 3.97 26.18 32.48
CA GLY A 227 4.70 27.14 33.29
C GLY A 227 4.99 28.45 32.58
N THR A 228 6.00 29.15 33.10
CA THR A 228 6.58 30.35 32.51
C THR A 228 8.04 30.04 32.20
N ASP A 229 8.46 30.29 30.96
CA ASP A 229 9.87 30.19 30.59
C ASP A 229 10.50 31.58 30.44
N GLY A 230 11.80 31.66 30.74
CA GLY A 230 12.59 32.88 30.70
C GLY A 230 12.79 33.62 32.04
N PRO A 231 13.53 34.75 32.01
CA PRO A 231 14.04 35.44 30.82
C PRO A 231 15.18 34.68 30.12
N ILE A 232 14.96 34.27 28.87
CA ILE A 232 15.94 33.60 28.00
C ILE A 232 16.79 34.68 27.32
N ASN A 233 18.12 34.61 27.43
CA ASN A 233 19.01 35.63 26.86
C ASN A 233 19.26 35.41 25.36
N LEU A 234 18.46 36.06 24.51
CA LEU A 234 18.58 35.99 23.05
C LEU A 234 19.90 36.59 22.54
N ALA A 235 20.38 37.65 23.19
CA ALA A 235 21.61 38.34 22.79
C ALA A 235 22.87 37.46 22.91
N ALA A 236 22.80 36.32 23.63
CA ALA A 236 23.91 35.37 23.71
C ALA A 236 24.16 34.62 22.38
N TYR A 237 23.17 34.58 21.49
CA TYR A 237 23.24 33.85 20.22
C TYR A 237 23.44 34.78 19.01
N LEU A 238 23.18 36.06 19.17
CA LEU A 238 23.22 37.06 18.10
C LEU A 238 24.56 37.80 18.09
N SER A 239 25.07 38.09 16.88
CA SER A 239 26.38 38.71 16.66
C SER A 239 26.32 40.23 16.46
N GLY A 240 25.15 40.75 16.08
CA GLY A 240 24.85 42.15 15.81
C GLY A 240 24.81 42.47 14.32
N GLY A 241 23.71 43.10 13.88
CA GLY A 241 23.45 43.52 12.51
C GLY A 241 22.47 42.60 11.76
N GLU A 242 22.25 41.39 12.25
CA GLU A 242 21.26 40.48 11.66
C GLU A 242 19.81 40.83 12.03
N GLN A 243 18.89 40.48 11.12
CA GLN A 243 17.46 40.43 11.43
C GLN A 243 17.14 39.11 12.12
N TRP A 244 16.26 39.16 13.12
CA TRP A 244 15.87 38.02 13.93
C TRP A 244 14.35 37.99 14.15
N ARG A 245 13.80 36.82 14.44
CA ARG A 245 12.42 36.58 14.89
C ARG A 245 12.35 35.31 15.75
N ILE A 246 11.25 35.13 16.47
CA ILE A 246 10.92 33.88 17.17
C ILE A 246 9.92 33.08 16.34
N LEU A 247 10.17 31.78 16.22
CA LEU A 247 9.28 30.76 15.69
C LEU A 247 8.76 29.91 16.86
N PHE A 248 7.44 29.75 16.95
CA PHE A 248 6.80 28.73 17.76
C PHE A 248 6.36 27.60 16.83
N GLN A 249 6.75 26.37 17.16
CA GLN A 249 6.49 25.19 16.35
C GLN A 249 5.89 24.10 17.23
N PHE A 250 4.90 23.39 16.69
CA PHE A 250 4.44 22.11 17.22
C PHE A 250 4.61 21.06 16.12
N GLN A 251 5.25 19.95 16.45
CA GLN A 251 5.47 18.84 15.55
C GLN A 251 4.96 17.56 16.22
N SER A 252 4.06 16.84 15.54
CA SER A 252 3.69 15.48 15.94
C SER A 252 4.26 14.45 14.99
N ASP A 253 4.49 13.25 15.50
CA ASP A 253 4.84 12.11 14.67
C ASP A 253 3.57 11.49 14.05
N GLY A 254 3.75 10.40 13.29
CA GLY A 254 2.64 9.68 12.68
C GLY A 254 1.94 8.66 13.58
N GLY A 255 2.31 8.62 14.87
CA GLY A 255 2.07 7.53 15.79
C GLY A 255 0.75 7.63 16.51
N TYR A 256 0.67 8.49 17.54
CA TYR A 256 -0.50 8.62 18.41
C TYR A 256 -0.93 10.08 18.65
N ALA A 257 -2.22 10.36 18.44
CA ALA A 257 -2.79 11.69 18.68
C ALA A 257 -4.27 11.63 19.07
N ASP A 258 -4.94 12.78 19.08
CA ASP A 258 -6.40 12.84 19.25
C ASP A 258 -7.14 12.30 18.01
N GLU A 259 -6.50 12.39 16.84
CA GLU A 259 -7.05 11.95 15.55
C GLU A 259 -7.39 10.46 15.54
N ASP A 260 -6.51 9.62 16.10
CA ASP A 260 -6.70 8.17 16.22
C ASP A 260 -7.18 7.72 17.60
N GLY A 261 -7.16 8.64 18.58
CA GLY A 261 -7.64 8.41 19.94
C GLY A 261 -6.69 7.58 20.80
N TYR A 262 -5.44 7.39 20.37
CA TYR A 262 -4.42 6.69 21.13
C TYR A 262 -3.69 7.61 22.12
N TYR A 263 -3.61 8.91 21.84
CA TYR A 263 -3.18 9.93 22.79
C TYR A 263 -4.21 11.06 22.89
N VAL A 264 -5.10 10.94 23.87
CA VAL A 264 -6.18 11.91 24.06
C VAL A 264 -5.72 13.07 24.94
N THR A 265 -5.84 14.28 24.40
CA THR A 265 -5.60 15.54 25.10
C THR A 265 -6.89 16.16 25.62
N THR A 266 -6.75 16.95 26.68
CA THR A 266 -7.84 17.80 27.18
C THR A 266 -7.82 19.15 26.48
N CYS A 267 -6.62 19.66 26.19
CA CYS A 267 -6.36 21.04 25.82
C CYS A 267 -5.58 21.22 24.52
N GLY A 268 -5.62 20.24 23.62
CA GLY A 268 -4.91 20.27 22.34
C GLY A 268 -3.41 20.24 22.55
N ALA A 269 -2.64 20.41 21.46
CA ALA A 269 -1.20 20.25 21.50
C ALA A 269 -0.49 21.24 22.43
N VAL A 270 -0.73 22.55 22.23
CA VAL A 270 -0.02 23.60 22.96
C VAL A 270 -0.76 24.93 22.93
N TRP A 271 -0.58 25.75 23.96
CA TRP A 271 -0.83 27.18 23.87
C TRP A 271 0.24 28.04 24.54
N PHE A 272 0.34 29.29 24.08
CA PHE A 272 1.24 30.32 24.60
C PHE A 272 0.47 31.58 25.04
N ASP A 273 0.95 32.24 26.09
CA ASP A 273 0.43 33.53 26.57
C ASP A 273 1.56 34.44 27.09
N ASN A 274 1.28 35.71 27.32
CA ASN A 274 2.16 36.70 27.95
C ASN A 274 3.59 36.73 27.36
N VAL A 275 3.69 36.71 26.03
CA VAL A 275 4.96 36.74 25.31
C VAL A 275 5.57 38.13 25.44
N VAL A 276 6.74 38.22 26.06
CA VAL A 276 7.47 39.47 26.31
C VAL A 276 8.87 39.38 25.74
N VAL A 277 9.17 40.27 24.80
CA VAL A 277 10.54 40.59 24.40
C VAL A 277 10.95 41.88 25.10
N ALA A 278 11.97 41.80 25.93
CA ALA A 278 12.54 42.94 26.63
C ALA A 278 14.00 43.15 26.22
N GLY A 279 14.37 44.39 25.90
CA GLY A 279 15.71 44.70 25.45
C GLY A 279 16.06 46.17 25.49
N THR A 280 17.28 46.50 25.07
CA THR A 280 17.76 47.89 25.08
C THR A 280 17.10 48.73 23.98
N THR A 281 16.90 48.14 22.80
CA THR A 281 16.38 48.82 21.60
C THR A 281 15.05 48.24 21.11
N THR A 282 14.80 46.95 21.35
CA THR A 282 13.57 46.26 20.97
C THR A 282 12.82 45.83 22.22
N ASN A 283 11.57 46.28 22.36
CA ASN A 283 10.67 45.88 23.45
C ASN A 283 9.25 45.76 22.90
N TRP A 284 8.61 44.64 23.15
CA TRP A 284 7.19 44.44 22.87
C TRP A 284 6.63 43.33 23.76
N SER A 285 5.33 43.34 23.94
CA SER A 285 4.59 42.31 24.68
C SER A 285 3.32 41.97 23.94
N GLU A 286 2.96 40.70 23.89
CA GLU A 286 1.70 40.20 23.35
C GLU A 286 1.05 39.28 24.38
N ASN A 287 -0.21 39.58 24.72
CA ASN A 287 -1.03 38.79 25.65
C ASN A 287 -2.37 38.38 25.01
N PHE A 288 -2.48 38.54 23.70
CA PHE A 288 -3.56 38.09 22.81
C PHE A 288 -4.96 38.68 23.07
N GLU A 289 -5.17 39.42 24.16
CA GLU A 289 -6.48 39.97 24.55
C GLU A 289 -7.09 40.91 23.49
N GLY A 290 -6.23 41.63 22.77
CA GLY A 290 -6.60 42.54 21.69
C GLY A 290 -6.84 41.88 20.33
N VAL A 291 -6.54 40.59 20.18
CA VAL A 291 -6.62 39.84 18.93
C VAL A 291 -8.02 39.22 18.79
N ALA A 292 -8.52 39.11 17.56
CA ALA A 292 -9.78 38.41 17.30
C ALA A 292 -9.58 36.89 17.42
N ILE A 293 -10.63 36.18 17.85
CA ILE A 293 -10.65 34.70 17.81
C ILE A 293 -10.46 34.23 16.36
N ASN A 294 -9.79 33.09 16.14
CA ASN A 294 -9.38 32.61 14.81
C ASN A 294 -8.48 33.61 14.06
N GLY A 295 -7.64 34.34 14.79
CA GLY A 295 -6.74 35.36 14.24
C GLY A 295 -5.35 35.28 14.82
N LEU A 296 -4.42 36.05 14.22
CA LEU A 296 -3.06 36.22 14.72
C LEU A 296 -2.81 37.68 15.13
N PRO A 297 -1.87 37.92 16.06
CA PRO A 297 -1.41 39.27 16.36
C PRO A 297 -0.89 40.01 15.13
N SER A 298 -0.96 41.34 15.16
CA SER A 298 -0.51 42.16 14.04
C SER A 298 0.97 41.91 13.71
N GLY A 299 1.24 41.48 12.49
CA GLY A 299 2.59 41.24 11.97
C GLY A 299 3.18 39.88 12.32
N TRP A 300 2.46 39.06 13.08
CA TRP A 300 2.73 37.63 13.15
C TRP A 300 2.17 36.97 11.91
N SER A 301 2.79 35.87 11.49
CA SER A 301 2.35 35.12 10.33
C SER A 301 2.57 33.64 10.56
N LYS A 302 1.70 32.85 9.94
CA LYS A 302 1.88 31.43 9.76
C LYS A 302 3.15 31.21 8.95
N TYR A 303 3.89 30.18 9.30
CA TYR A 303 5.10 29.79 8.59
C TYR A 303 4.92 28.36 8.14
N VAL A 304 5.22 28.09 6.88
CA VAL A 304 5.20 26.73 6.35
C VAL A 304 6.63 26.43 5.95
N LEU A 305 7.19 25.40 6.57
CA LEU A 305 8.48 24.84 6.18
C LEU A 305 8.16 23.54 5.47
N GLY A 306 8.53 23.46 4.21
CA GLY A 306 8.38 22.27 3.40
C GLY A 306 9.53 22.14 2.43
N CYS A 307 9.74 20.93 1.95
CA CYS A 307 10.73 20.59 0.97
C CYS A 307 10.37 21.14 -0.42
N GLY A 308 9.08 21.45 -0.66
CA GLY A 308 8.51 21.91 -1.92
C GLY A 308 7.59 20.86 -2.56
N ASP A 309 6.60 21.31 -3.33
CA ASP A 309 5.79 20.44 -4.18
C ASP A 309 6.49 20.23 -5.53
N TYR A 310 6.92 19.01 -5.78
CA TYR A 310 7.57 18.60 -7.03
C TYR A 310 6.65 17.77 -7.94
N ALA A 311 5.34 17.71 -7.62
CA ALA A 311 4.38 17.03 -8.47
C ALA A 311 4.10 17.82 -9.75
N GLY A 312 4.05 17.12 -10.88
CA GLY A 312 3.85 17.75 -12.17
C GLY A 312 3.24 16.84 -13.21
N ALA A 313 2.78 17.47 -14.29
CA ALA A 313 2.26 16.80 -15.48
C ALA A 313 3.23 16.99 -16.64
N GLN A 314 3.74 15.91 -17.22
CA GLN A 314 4.64 16.00 -18.35
C GLN A 314 4.21 15.10 -19.51
N HIS A 315 4.31 15.63 -20.73
CA HIS A 315 4.18 14.80 -21.93
C HIS A 315 5.38 13.84 -22.02
N ILE A 316 5.15 12.60 -22.42
CA ILE A 316 6.13 11.51 -22.50
C ILE A 316 7.37 11.86 -23.35
N SER A 317 7.21 12.75 -24.34
CA SER A 317 8.31 13.23 -25.17
C SER A 317 9.25 14.21 -24.48
N ASN A 318 8.85 14.76 -23.33
CA ASN A 318 9.61 15.74 -22.58
C ASN A 318 10.37 15.12 -21.40
N LEU A 319 10.14 13.83 -21.12
CA LEU A 319 10.81 13.10 -20.05
C LEU A 319 12.30 12.99 -20.32
N THR A 320 13.12 13.30 -19.32
CA THR A 320 14.57 13.16 -19.32
C THR A 320 14.98 11.70 -19.37
N VAL A 321 14.22 10.81 -18.72
CA VAL A 321 14.37 9.34 -18.84
C VAL A 321 13.25 8.82 -19.73
N PRO A 322 13.55 8.49 -21.00
CA PRO A 322 12.52 7.95 -21.88
C PRO A 322 12.00 6.61 -21.35
N VAL A 323 10.69 6.40 -21.38
CA VAL A 323 10.07 5.08 -21.12
C VAL A 323 10.61 3.98 -22.05
N THR A 324 11.24 4.36 -23.18
CA THR A 324 11.92 3.44 -24.10
C THR A 324 13.23 2.85 -23.56
N LEU A 325 13.73 3.33 -22.42
CA LEU A 325 14.87 2.75 -21.71
C LEU A 325 14.49 1.49 -20.93
N ASP A 326 13.20 1.19 -20.79
CA ASP A 326 12.74 -0.11 -20.30
C ASP A 326 13.31 -1.22 -21.21
N PRO A 327 14.09 -2.18 -20.69
CA PRO A 327 14.62 -3.31 -21.46
C PRO A 327 13.52 -4.20 -22.08
N CYS A 328 12.26 -4.04 -21.68
CA CYS A 328 11.07 -4.66 -22.28
C CYS A 328 10.54 -3.90 -23.52
N VAL A 329 11.00 -2.67 -23.77
CA VAL A 329 10.48 -1.78 -24.83
C VAL A 329 11.42 -1.80 -26.05
N THR A 330 11.31 -2.84 -26.87
CA THR A 330 11.74 -2.77 -28.30
C THR A 330 10.57 -2.39 -29.22
N ALA A 331 9.35 -2.57 -28.71
CA ALA A 331 8.09 -1.92 -29.07
C ALA A 331 7.31 -1.86 -27.75
N VAL A 332 6.60 -0.77 -27.45
CA VAL A 332 5.78 -0.67 -26.23
C VAL A 332 4.88 -1.91 -26.17
N PRO A 333 5.07 -2.83 -25.22
CA PRO A 333 4.19 -3.98 -25.11
C PRO A 333 2.77 -3.48 -24.86
N GLY A 334 1.73 -4.09 -25.43
CA GLY A 334 0.34 -3.60 -25.30
C GLY A 334 -0.26 -3.60 -23.88
N TRP A 335 0.58 -3.72 -22.84
CA TRP A 335 0.29 -3.73 -21.42
C TRP A 335 1.03 -2.63 -20.64
N CYS A 336 1.99 -1.93 -21.25
CA CYS A 336 2.50 -0.65 -20.77
C CYS A 336 1.85 0.42 -21.65
N MET A 337 0.60 0.79 -21.37
CA MET A 337 -0.15 1.72 -22.21
C MET A 337 0.09 3.19 -21.82
N ILE A 338 1.25 3.48 -21.21
CA ILE A 338 1.69 4.83 -20.89
C ILE A 338 1.79 5.60 -22.20
N GLU A 339 0.83 6.48 -22.40
CA GLU A 339 0.65 7.22 -23.63
C GLU A 339 0.56 8.70 -23.28
N ASP A 340 1.10 9.54 -24.18
CA ASP A 340 0.86 10.97 -24.12
C ASP A 340 1.44 11.69 -22.90
N SER A 341 0.79 11.71 -21.73
CA SER A 341 1.21 12.48 -20.56
C SER A 341 1.18 11.68 -19.27
N VAL A 342 2.17 11.91 -18.42
CA VAL A 342 2.37 11.22 -17.14
C VAL A 342 2.44 12.21 -15.99
N LEU A 343 2.07 11.72 -14.82
CA LEU A 343 2.37 12.37 -13.56
C LEU A 343 3.83 12.08 -13.18
N VAL A 344 4.56 13.11 -12.75
CA VAL A 344 5.95 13.05 -12.32
C VAL A 344 6.13 13.72 -10.94
N PHE A 345 7.21 13.37 -10.25
CA PHE A 345 7.52 13.88 -8.91
C PHE A 345 9.00 14.26 -8.81
N ASN A 346 9.43 15.25 -9.58
CA ASN A 346 10.84 15.55 -9.74
C ASN A 346 11.12 17.05 -9.74
N ASP A 347 12.23 17.43 -9.09
CA ASP A 347 12.79 18.76 -9.17
C ASP A 347 13.51 18.94 -10.52
N SER A 348 12.96 19.80 -11.38
CA SER A 348 13.58 20.11 -12.67
C SER A 348 14.81 21.02 -12.55
N ASP A 349 14.99 21.71 -11.42
CA ASP A 349 16.08 22.63 -11.18
C ASP A 349 17.37 21.92 -10.71
N ASP A 350 17.27 20.69 -10.18
CA ASP A 350 18.41 19.82 -9.85
C ASP A 350 18.44 18.50 -10.67
N PRO A 351 18.84 18.55 -11.95
CA PRO A 351 18.87 17.36 -12.80
C PRO A 351 19.96 16.35 -12.41
N GLY A 352 20.85 16.66 -11.45
CA GLY A 352 21.85 15.74 -10.95
C GLY A 352 21.28 14.75 -9.93
N TYR A 353 20.31 15.22 -9.15
CA TYR A 353 19.59 14.42 -8.17
C TYR A 353 18.18 15.01 -8.00
N PRO A 354 17.24 14.66 -8.90
CA PRO A 354 15.97 15.37 -9.05
C PRO A 354 14.94 15.01 -7.96
N HIS A 355 15.36 14.29 -6.92
CA HIS A 355 14.54 13.96 -5.75
C HIS A 355 15.20 14.59 -4.52
N PRO A 356 14.76 15.75 -4.04
CA PRO A 356 15.34 16.37 -2.85
C PRO A 356 15.36 15.40 -1.65
N LEU A 357 16.35 15.55 -0.76
CA LEU A 357 16.57 14.58 0.32
C LEU A 357 15.41 14.52 1.32
N CYS A 358 14.70 15.64 1.50
CA CYS A 358 13.51 15.75 2.33
C CYS A 358 12.21 15.50 1.55
N GLN A 359 12.27 15.00 0.31
CA GLN A 359 11.08 14.92 -0.54
C GLN A 359 10.06 13.95 0.06
N ASP A 360 8.87 14.45 0.37
CA ASP A 360 7.66 13.65 0.55
C ASP A 360 6.51 14.39 -0.14
N ASN A 361 6.16 13.94 -1.34
CA ASN A 361 5.11 14.56 -2.13
C ASN A 361 4.11 13.54 -2.61
N TYR A 362 2.86 13.94 -2.66
CA TYR A 362 1.81 13.17 -3.31
C TYR A 362 0.88 14.07 -4.11
N VAL A 363 0.10 13.48 -5.00
CA VAL A 363 -1.03 14.17 -5.62
C VAL A 363 -2.34 13.62 -5.09
N VAL A 364 -3.30 14.51 -4.89
CA VAL A 364 -4.65 14.18 -4.49
C VAL A 364 -5.58 14.23 -5.68
N SER A 365 -6.37 13.18 -5.87
CA SER A 365 -7.37 13.13 -6.93
C SER A 365 -8.50 14.15 -6.69
N PRO A 366 -9.21 14.54 -7.77
CA PRO A 366 -10.57 15.07 -7.62
C PRO A 366 -11.43 14.17 -6.75
N VAL A 367 -12.51 14.72 -6.20
CA VAL A 367 -13.47 13.94 -5.43
C VAL A 367 -14.14 12.92 -6.35
N ILE A 368 -14.15 11.66 -5.93
CA ILE A 368 -14.82 10.58 -6.64
C ILE A 368 -16.15 10.34 -5.93
N ASP A 369 -17.24 10.89 -6.46
CA ASP A 369 -18.60 10.64 -5.96
C ASP A 369 -19.15 9.36 -6.60
N PHE A 370 -19.36 8.34 -5.77
CA PHE A 370 -20.00 7.08 -6.14
C PHE A 370 -21.30 6.84 -5.39
N SER A 371 -21.95 7.91 -4.89
CA SER A 371 -23.25 7.86 -4.22
C SER A 371 -24.37 7.26 -5.08
N ALA A 372 -24.25 7.33 -6.40
CA ALA A 372 -25.14 6.67 -7.35
C ALA A 372 -25.00 5.14 -7.41
N HIS A 373 -23.91 4.60 -6.86
CA HIS A 373 -23.63 3.16 -6.77
C HIS A 373 -23.46 2.73 -5.28
N PRO A 374 -24.46 2.96 -4.42
CA PRO A 374 -24.34 2.74 -3.00
C PRO A 374 -24.35 1.24 -2.67
N ASN A 375 -23.70 0.87 -1.56
CA ASN A 375 -23.64 -0.51 -1.04
C ASN A 375 -22.93 -1.52 -1.95
N LEU A 376 -22.27 -1.08 -3.01
CA LEU A 376 -21.28 -1.91 -3.66
C LEU A 376 -20.08 -2.01 -2.71
N PRO A 377 -19.64 -3.21 -2.29
CA PRO A 377 -18.62 -3.33 -1.26
C PRO A 377 -17.18 -3.24 -1.80
N GLY A 378 -16.94 -3.53 -3.08
CA GLY A 378 -15.60 -3.59 -3.67
C GLY A 378 -15.06 -2.21 -4.07
N ARG A 379 -13.76 -1.98 -3.84
CA ARG A 379 -13.00 -0.76 -4.11
C ARG A 379 -11.67 -1.13 -4.74
N TYR A 380 -11.35 -0.52 -5.87
CA TYR A 380 -10.20 -0.94 -6.67
C TYR A 380 -9.47 0.27 -7.21
N LEU A 381 -8.15 0.32 -7.04
CA LEU A 381 -7.29 1.29 -7.70
C LEU A 381 -6.49 0.57 -8.78
N VAL A 382 -6.47 1.14 -9.97
CA VAL A 382 -5.59 0.70 -11.06
C VAL A 382 -4.81 1.89 -11.54
N ARG A 383 -3.51 1.72 -11.72
CA ARG A 383 -2.63 2.74 -12.30
C ARG A 383 -1.54 2.03 -13.08
N GLU A 384 -1.05 2.70 -14.12
CA GLU A 384 0.19 2.31 -14.77
C GLU A 384 1.34 3.11 -14.17
N ARG A 385 2.48 2.46 -14.02
CA ARG A 385 3.70 3.10 -13.56
C ARG A 385 4.89 2.75 -14.44
N PHE A 386 5.82 3.68 -14.54
CA PHE A 386 7.20 3.43 -14.96
C PHE A 386 8.12 3.89 -13.84
N GLY A 387 9.13 3.10 -13.49
CA GLY A 387 10.10 3.49 -12.47
C GLY A 387 11.45 2.79 -12.65
N ASP A 388 12.51 3.51 -12.32
CA ASP A 388 13.89 3.02 -12.15
C ASP A 388 14.41 3.57 -10.82
N LEU A 389 13.78 3.08 -9.77
CA LEU A 389 13.94 3.38 -8.35
C LEU A 389 14.61 2.18 -7.65
N PRO A 390 15.93 1.97 -7.81
CA PRO A 390 16.61 0.90 -7.11
C PRO A 390 16.60 1.19 -5.60
N LEU A 391 16.50 0.14 -4.79
CA LEU A 391 16.43 0.26 -3.32
C LEU A 391 17.56 1.12 -2.71
N ASN A 392 18.75 1.10 -3.32
CA ASN A 392 19.91 1.85 -2.82
C ASN A 392 19.78 3.38 -2.96
N ASP A 393 18.82 3.84 -3.75
CA ASP A 393 18.58 5.26 -3.98
C ASP A 393 17.59 5.84 -2.96
N HIS A 394 16.93 4.97 -2.18
CA HIS A 394 15.98 5.29 -1.10
C HIS A 394 14.82 6.23 -1.51
N VAL A 395 14.52 6.29 -2.80
CA VAL A 395 13.33 6.95 -3.35
C VAL A 395 12.27 5.87 -3.57
N PHE A 396 11.08 6.08 -2.99
CA PHE A 396 10.01 5.11 -3.01
C PHE A 396 8.68 5.70 -3.45
N MET A 397 7.85 4.86 -4.06
CA MET A 397 6.46 5.16 -4.38
C MET A 397 5.55 4.74 -3.22
N TYR A 398 4.45 5.45 -3.02
CA TYR A 398 3.38 5.03 -2.11
C TYR A 398 2.00 5.45 -2.63
N TRP A 399 0.95 5.01 -1.93
CA TRP A 399 -0.43 5.37 -2.22
C TRP A 399 -1.23 5.48 -0.93
N GLN A 400 -2.29 6.28 -0.96
CA GLN A 400 -3.23 6.42 0.16
C GLN A 400 -4.65 6.63 -0.38
N VAL A 401 -5.66 6.44 0.47
CA VAL A 401 -7.06 6.71 0.18
C VAL A 401 -7.74 7.36 1.38
N LYS A 402 -8.76 8.17 1.12
CA LYS A 402 -9.68 8.63 2.17
C LYS A 402 -11.10 8.67 1.64
N TYR A 403 -12.08 8.63 2.52
CA TYR A 403 -13.48 8.47 2.12
C TYR A 403 -14.46 9.33 2.91
N LYS A 404 -15.69 9.44 2.39
CA LYS A 404 -16.83 10.07 3.06
C LYS A 404 -18.09 9.20 3.00
N PRO A 405 -18.93 9.17 4.05
CA PRO A 405 -18.67 9.78 5.36
C PRO A 405 -17.64 8.94 6.14
N GLY A 406 -16.57 9.58 6.64
CA GLY A 406 -15.61 8.98 7.57
C GLY A 406 -16.15 8.92 9.00
N CYS A 407 -17.09 9.80 9.34
CA CYS A 407 -17.72 9.86 10.65
C CYS A 407 -19.17 10.38 10.56
N ALA A 408 -19.87 10.39 11.69
CA ALA A 408 -21.29 10.77 11.76
C ALA A 408 -21.59 12.21 11.31
N SER A 409 -20.61 13.12 11.37
CA SER A 409 -20.74 14.51 10.88
C SER A 409 -20.64 14.63 9.35
N GLY A 410 -20.22 13.57 8.66
CA GLY A 410 -20.04 13.55 7.21
C GLY A 410 -18.65 14.02 6.73
N GLY A 411 -17.69 14.19 7.64
CA GLY A 411 -16.30 14.54 7.34
C GLY A 411 -15.54 13.47 6.56
N TRP A 412 -14.36 13.82 6.05
CA TRP A 412 -13.42 12.86 5.46
C TRP A 412 -12.83 11.96 6.55
N SER A 413 -12.58 10.69 6.24
CA SER A 413 -11.66 9.88 7.05
C SER A 413 -10.25 10.48 7.01
N PRO A 414 -9.37 10.09 7.96
CA PRO A 414 -7.93 10.18 7.78
C PRO A 414 -7.47 9.52 6.46
N TRP A 415 -6.21 9.78 6.08
CA TRP A 415 -5.58 9.08 4.97
C TRP A 415 -5.19 7.66 5.39
N ASP A 416 -5.85 6.69 4.77
CA ASP A 416 -5.58 5.27 4.96
C ASP A 416 -4.59 4.75 3.91
N THR A 417 -3.69 3.85 4.31
CA THR A 417 -2.72 3.20 3.42
C THR A 417 -2.40 1.79 3.89
N ASP A 418 -1.69 1.01 3.07
CA ASP A 418 -1.22 -0.30 3.50
C ASP A 418 0.08 -0.27 4.31
N ASN A 419 0.56 0.91 4.70
CA ASN A 419 1.80 1.13 5.47
C ASN A 419 3.06 0.61 4.77
N TYR A 420 3.04 0.53 3.43
CA TYR A 420 4.16 0.09 2.62
C TYR A 420 4.59 1.15 1.61
N VAL A 421 5.90 1.20 1.40
CA VAL A 421 6.53 1.87 0.28
C VAL A 421 7.00 0.86 -0.76
N TYR A 422 7.07 1.32 -2.01
CA TYR A 422 7.27 0.50 -3.20
C TYR A 422 8.47 1.01 -3.99
N TYR A 423 9.29 0.09 -4.51
CA TYR A 423 10.49 0.42 -5.30
C TYR A 423 10.62 -0.53 -6.50
N THR A 424 11.52 -0.22 -7.43
CA THR A 424 11.80 -1.09 -8.60
C THR A 424 13.17 -1.76 -8.44
N ARG A 425 13.18 -3.09 -8.33
CA ARG A 425 14.33 -3.80 -7.79
C ARG A 425 15.57 -3.82 -8.71
N GLU A 426 15.42 -3.75 -10.03
CA GLU A 426 16.53 -4.05 -10.97
C GLU A 426 16.44 -3.29 -12.31
N GLY A 427 16.37 -1.95 -12.24
CA GLY A 427 16.38 -1.08 -13.42
C GLY A 427 14.98 -0.57 -13.80
N ALA A 428 14.93 0.23 -14.87
CA ALA A 428 13.70 0.76 -15.44
C ALA A 428 12.68 -0.35 -15.74
N SER A 429 11.49 -0.26 -15.14
CA SER A 429 10.38 -1.18 -15.38
C SER A 429 9.05 -0.46 -15.49
N CYS A 430 8.21 -0.92 -16.44
CA CYS A 430 6.83 -0.48 -16.58
C CYS A 430 5.86 -1.59 -16.12
N ALA A 431 4.86 -1.24 -15.31
CA ALA A 431 3.89 -2.20 -14.80
C ALA A 431 2.50 -1.58 -14.58
N ASN A 432 1.47 -2.42 -14.72
CA ASN A 432 0.17 -2.15 -14.10
C ASN A 432 0.30 -2.40 -12.59
N TRP A 433 0.06 -1.36 -11.82
CA TRP A 433 -0.01 -1.40 -10.37
C TRP A 433 -1.49 -1.37 -9.97
N SER A 434 -1.95 -2.44 -9.32
CA SER A 434 -3.35 -2.57 -8.93
C SER A 434 -3.49 -2.89 -7.45
N THR A 435 -4.38 -2.17 -6.78
CA THR A 435 -4.60 -2.27 -5.34
C THR A 435 -6.08 -2.46 -5.06
N ASP A 436 -6.41 -3.45 -4.24
CA ASP A 436 -7.75 -3.56 -3.66
C ASP A 436 -7.80 -2.67 -2.42
N ALA A 437 -8.65 -1.65 -2.44
CA ALA A 437 -8.80 -0.68 -1.35
C ALA A 437 -10.02 -0.94 -0.47
N SER A 438 -10.67 -2.09 -0.61
CA SER A 438 -11.98 -2.33 0.00
C SER A 438 -11.92 -2.49 1.52
N ALA A 439 -10.77 -2.81 2.09
CA ALA A 439 -10.57 -2.79 3.54
C ALA A 439 -10.39 -1.39 4.12
N PHE A 440 -10.01 -0.43 3.29
CA PHE A 440 -9.73 0.95 3.71
C PHE A 440 -10.95 1.86 3.47
N ILE A 441 -11.81 1.52 2.51
CA ILE A 441 -13.01 2.30 2.20
C ILE A 441 -14.26 1.44 2.46
N PRO A 442 -15.09 1.76 3.48
CA PRO A 442 -16.23 0.94 3.83
C PRO A 442 -17.32 0.95 2.74
N PRO A 443 -18.19 -0.09 2.70
CA PRO A 443 -19.33 -0.15 1.77
C PRO A 443 -20.33 1.00 1.92
N THR A 444 -20.37 1.64 3.10
CA THR A 444 -21.21 2.80 3.42
C THR A 444 -20.66 4.13 2.91
N ALA A 445 -19.40 4.16 2.46
CA ALA A 445 -18.84 5.32 1.81
C ALA A 445 -19.64 5.66 0.55
N THR A 446 -19.64 6.95 0.23
CA THR A 446 -20.28 7.55 -0.95
C THR A 446 -19.29 8.33 -1.78
N HIS A 447 -18.18 8.77 -1.18
CA HIS A 447 -17.11 9.46 -1.89
C HIS A 447 -15.75 8.91 -1.47
N ALA A 448 -14.76 9.07 -2.35
CA ALA A 448 -13.35 8.82 -2.05
C ALA A 448 -12.45 9.88 -2.70
N GLN A 449 -11.24 9.99 -2.16
CA GLN A 449 -10.09 10.56 -2.84
C GLN A 449 -8.95 9.55 -2.77
N ILE A 450 -8.14 9.54 -3.83
CA ILE A 450 -6.97 8.68 -3.92
C ILE A 450 -5.72 9.56 -3.98
N SER A 451 -4.63 9.04 -3.42
CA SER A 451 -3.32 9.66 -3.43
C SER A 451 -2.29 8.68 -3.99
N VAL A 452 -1.36 9.20 -4.79
CA VAL A 452 -0.13 8.53 -5.19
C VAL A 452 1.02 9.50 -4.97
N GLY A 453 2.16 9.01 -4.49
CA GLY A 453 3.26 9.88 -4.09
C GLY A 453 4.64 9.23 -4.18
N VAL A 454 5.64 10.06 -3.90
CA VAL A 454 7.05 9.73 -3.83
C VAL A 454 7.63 10.26 -2.54
N ILE A 455 8.39 9.41 -1.85
CA ILE A 455 9.12 9.75 -0.63
C ILE A 455 10.60 9.40 -0.79
N ASN A 456 11.48 10.27 -0.27
CA ASN A 456 12.92 10.09 -0.26
C ASN A 456 13.42 9.95 1.18
N TYR A 457 13.97 8.78 1.51
CA TYR A 457 14.51 8.50 2.84
C TYR A 457 16.03 8.68 2.94
N CYS A 458 16.66 9.39 2.01
CA CYS A 458 18.09 9.63 2.08
C CYS A 458 18.53 10.56 3.23
N ASP A 459 17.63 11.39 3.80
CA ASP A 459 17.95 12.29 4.93
C ASP A 459 17.64 11.71 6.32
N GLU A 460 16.83 10.64 6.43
CA GLU A 460 16.35 10.07 7.70
C GLU A 460 17.40 9.23 8.45
N ASP A 461 18.66 9.66 8.41
CA ASP A 461 19.80 8.82 8.73
C ASP A 461 20.19 8.78 10.22
N PRO A 462 20.08 7.61 10.87
CA PRO A 462 21.13 7.16 11.79
C PRO A 462 21.95 5.98 11.24
N TRP A 463 21.70 5.49 10.02
CA TRP A 463 22.18 4.20 9.50
C TRP A 463 23.30 4.25 8.44
N HIS A 464 23.69 5.43 7.96
CA HIS A 464 24.65 5.69 6.88
C HIS A 464 24.50 4.69 5.72
N LEU A 465 23.27 4.40 5.28
CA LEU A 465 23.00 3.36 4.28
C LEU A 465 23.55 3.69 2.88
N GLY A 466 24.20 4.84 2.70
CA GLY A 466 25.04 5.11 1.54
C GLY A 466 24.21 5.27 0.29
N CYS A 467 23.27 6.21 0.31
CA CYS A 467 22.59 6.68 -0.89
C CYS A 467 23.63 6.90 -1.99
N THR A 468 23.34 6.34 -3.15
CA THR A 468 24.23 6.44 -4.31
C THR A 468 24.28 7.87 -4.86
N TYR A 469 23.24 8.67 -4.56
CA TYR A 469 22.93 9.96 -5.19
C TYR A 469 22.90 9.85 -6.73
N THR A 470 22.54 8.66 -7.24
CA THR A 470 22.42 8.38 -8.67
C THR A 470 21.00 7.97 -9.04
N CYS A 471 19.99 8.57 -8.38
CA CYS A 471 18.60 8.41 -8.79
C CYS A 471 18.32 9.23 -10.05
N ASN A 472 17.36 8.78 -10.85
CA ASN A 472 16.85 9.56 -11.98
C ASN A 472 15.53 10.26 -11.60
N GLU A 473 14.77 10.81 -12.55
CA GLU A 473 13.53 11.55 -12.28
C GLU A 473 12.25 10.69 -12.19
N SER A 474 12.36 9.37 -12.37
CA SER A 474 11.23 8.46 -12.21
C SER A 474 10.87 8.32 -10.72
N PRO A 475 9.62 7.99 -10.34
CA PRO A 475 8.61 7.27 -11.09
C PRO A 475 7.66 8.18 -11.88
N TYR A 476 7.05 7.59 -12.90
CA TYR A 476 5.97 8.20 -13.67
C TYR A 476 4.69 7.39 -13.51
N PHE A 477 3.56 8.06 -13.36
CA PHE A 477 2.25 7.40 -13.28
C PHE A 477 1.33 7.84 -14.41
N ASP A 478 0.55 6.88 -14.92
CA ASP A 478 -0.49 7.12 -15.92
C ASP A 478 -1.71 6.22 -15.64
N ASN A 479 -2.82 6.47 -16.34
CA ASN A 479 -4.01 5.63 -16.36
C ASN A 479 -4.56 5.28 -14.95
N ILE A 480 -4.48 6.24 -14.02
CA ILE A 480 -4.99 6.08 -12.67
C ILE A 480 -6.52 6.10 -12.71
N THR A 481 -7.15 5.03 -12.24
CA THR A 481 -8.60 4.85 -12.20
C THR A 481 -9.05 4.26 -10.86
N PHE A 482 -10.28 4.59 -10.49
CA PHE A 482 -10.93 4.07 -9.30
C PHE A 482 -12.17 3.26 -9.68
N GLY A 483 -12.20 1.99 -9.31
CA GLY A 483 -13.29 1.06 -9.55
C GLY A 483 -14.13 0.83 -8.30
N VAL A 484 -15.45 0.86 -8.47
CA VAL A 484 -16.41 0.37 -7.47
C VAL A 484 -17.07 -0.88 -8.06
N PHE A 485 -17.08 -1.99 -7.32
CA PHE A 485 -17.52 -3.28 -7.84
C PHE A 485 -18.20 -4.16 -6.79
N GLY A 486 -18.69 -5.31 -7.23
CA GLY A 486 -19.35 -6.28 -6.39
C GLY A 486 -20.86 -6.08 -6.38
N SER A 487 -21.53 -6.89 -5.57
CA SER A 487 -22.99 -6.92 -5.49
C SER A 487 -23.43 -6.74 -4.04
N PRO A 488 -24.49 -5.96 -3.77
CA PRO A 488 -25.08 -5.90 -2.44
C PRO A 488 -25.69 -7.24 -2.02
N ASP A 489 -25.92 -8.14 -2.97
CA ASP A 489 -26.57 -9.43 -2.74
C ASP A 489 -25.60 -10.62 -2.61
N SER A 490 -24.32 -10.43 -2.98
CA SER A 490 -23.28 -11.47 -2.86
C SER A 490 -21.95 -10.86 -2.42
N PRO A 491 -21.38 -11.30 -1.29
CA PRO A 491 -20.13 -10.76 -0.74
C PRO A 491 -18.97 -11.17 -1.63
N TYR A 492 -18.08 -10.25 -1.99
CA TYR A 492 -16.84 -10.64 -2.67
C TYR A 492 -15.81 -11.19 -1.66
N ILE A 493 -14.87 -11.95 -2.21
CA ILE A 493 -13.67 -12.46 -1.55
C ILE A 493 -12.43 -12.09 -2.37
N ALA A 494 -11.28 -12.01 -1.71
CA ALA A 494 -9.99 -11.74 -2.32
C ALA A 494 -8.89 -12.64 -1.72
N MET A 495 -7.83 -12.85 -2.49
CA MET A 495 -6.66 -13.66 -2.11
C MET A 495 -5.36 -12.96 -2.52
N ARG A 496 -4.36 -12.96 -1.65
CA ARG A 496 -3.00 -12.50 -1.99
C ARG A 496 -2.27 -13.59 -2.75
N GLU A 497 -1.18 -13.24 -3.44
CA GLU A 497 -0.28 -14.22 -4.07
C GLU A 497 0.16 -15.34 -3.11
N LEU A 498 0.45 -14.96 -1.86
CA LEU A 498 0.86 -15.91 -0.81
C LEU A 498 -0.30 -16.68 -0.16
N ASP A 499 -1.55 -16.32 -0.46
CA ASP A 499 -2.72 -17.04 0.01
C ASP A 499 -3.21 -18.10 -0.99
N HIS A 500 -2.66 -18.16 -2.21
CA HIS A 500 -2.95 -19.21 -3.18
C HIS A 500 -2.24 -20.52 -2.81
N PHE A 501 -2.85 -21.65 -3.18
CA PHE A 501 -2.12 -22.91 -3.21
C PHE A 501 -0.91 -22.81 -4.15
N GLN A 502 0.22 -23.34 -3.69
CA GLN A 502 1.44 -23.45 -4.48
C GLN A 502 1.70 -24.91 -4.84
N ASP A 503 2.36 -25.13 -5.98
CA ASP A 503 2.81 -26.47 -6.38
C ASP A 503 3.73 -27.09 -5.31
N GLN A 504 3.55 -28.39 -5.06
CA GLN A 504 4.21 -29.10 -3.96
C GLN A 504 5.06 -30.26 -4.45
N PHE A 505 6.18 -30.54 -3.78
CA PHE A 505 6.91 -31.79 -3.95
C PHE A 505 6.50 -32.81 -2.89
N ALA A 506 6.82 -34.08 -3.12
CA ALA A 506 6.66 -35.11 -2.10
C ALA A 506 7.42 -34.76 -0.80
N GLU A 507 6.78 -34.98 0.37
CA GLU A 507 7.30 -34.67 1.72
C GLU A 507 8.69 -35.28 1.93
N ASP A 508 8.83 -36.53 1.49
CA ASP A 508 10.05 -37.31 1.67
C ASP A 508 11.19 -36.89 0.74
N GLY A 509 10.96 -35.89 -0.12
CA GLY A 509 11.91 -35.40 -1.11
C GLY A 509 12.39 -36.48 -2.07
N SER A 510 11.58 -37.51 -2.29
CA SER A 510 11.84 -38.60 -3.22
C SER A 510 11.04 -38.43 -4.51
N LEU A 511 11.52 -39.07 -5.57
CA LEU A 511 10.79 -39.23 -6.82
C LEU A 511 10.02 -40.57 -6.84
N ASN A 512 9.61 -41.06 -5.68
CA ASN A 512 8.82 -42.28 -5.62
C ASN A 512 7.38 -41.95 -6.07
N PRO A 513 6.81 -42.70 -7.04
CA PRO A 513 5.48 -42.43 -7.57
C PRO A 513 4.34 -42.40 -6.53
N THR A 514 4.55 -43.03 -5.37
CA THR A 514 3.56 -43.09 -4.29
C THR A 514 3.84 -42.13 -3.15
N SER A 515 4.93 -41.36 -3.21
CA SER A 515 5.29 -40.46 -2.11
C SER A 515 4.41 -39.22 -2.18
N THR A 516 3.73 -38.94 -1.09
CA THR A 516 2.70 -37.91 -1.05
C THR A 516 3.29 -36.57 -0.66
N ALA A 517 2.67 -35.49 -1.11
CA ALA A 517 3.03 -34.15 -0.64
C ALA A 517 2.70 -34.00 0.85
N ASP A 518 3.58 -33.31 1.58
CA ASP A 518 3.22 -32.71 2.86
C ASP A 518 2.55 -31.40 2.55
N THR A 519 1.42 -31.17 3.21
CA THR A 519 0.70 -29.93 3.04
C THR A 519 0.99 -29.04 4.24
N ARG A 520 0.78 -29.40 5.51
CA ARG A 520 1.54 -28.82 6.66
C ARG A 520 1.76 -27.27 6.70
N SER A 521 0.87 -26.47 7.30
CA SER A 521 1.03 -25.00 7.43
C SER A 521 2.33 -24.49 8.12
N PRO A 522 2.97 -23.43 7.58
CA PRO A 522 3.75 -22.46 8.33
C PRO A 522 2.80 -21.40 8.87
N ASN A 523 2.46 -21.49 10.13
CA ASN A 523 2.20 -20.27 10.87
C ASN A 523 3.20 -20.19 12.01
N TYR A 524 4.38 -19.71 11.66
CA TYR A 524 5.33 -19.15 12.61
C TYR A 524 5.72 -17.76 12.10
N GLN A 525 4.88 -16.77 12.40
CA GLN A 525 5.22 -15.33 12.30
C GLN A 525 6.13 -14.90 13.47
N SER A 526 7.12 -15.71 13.85
CA SER A 526 8.19 -15.24 14.75
C SER A 526 9.51 -15.31 14.00
N ASP A 527 10.18 -14.17 13.85
CA ASP A 527 11.40 -13.91 13.07
C ASP A 527 12.63 -14.78 13.43
N LEU A 528 12.49 -15.81 14.27
CA LEU A 528 13.62 -16.56 14.82
C LEU A 528 13.58 -18.07 14.57
N ILE A 529 12.55 -18.62 13.93
CA ILE A 529 12.48 -20.07 13.59
C ILE A 529 11.74 -20.24 12.24
N PRO A 530 12.31 -20.94 11.23
CA PRO A 530 11.82 -20.86 9.86
C PRO A 530 10.48 -21.57 9.62
N PRO A 531 9.44 -20.89 9.11
CA PRO A 531 8.22 -21.52 8.59
C PRO A 531 8.48 -22.39 7.34
N ILE A 532 7.82 -23.56 7.25
CA ILE A 532 7.78 -24.49 6.10
C ILE A 532 6.56 -24.16 5.23
N PHE A 533 6.69 -23.87 3.92
CA PHE A 533 5.64 -23.40 2.98
C PHE A 533 4.17 -23.72 3.26
N GLY A 534 3.31 -22.71 3.03
CA GLY A 534 1.87 -22.73 3.25
C GLY A 534 1.12 -23.52 2.21
N ASP A 535 0.60 -24.66 2.64
CA ASP A 535 -0.58 -25.34 2.11
C ASP A 535 -1.91 -24.71 2.56
N THR A 536 -1.88 -23.51 3.09
CA THR A 536 -3.09 -22.87 3.58
C THR A 536 -3.60 -21.97 2.48
N LEU A 537 -4.76 -22.34 1.94
CA LEU A 537 -5.53 -21.46 1.10
C LEU A 537 -6.29 -20.50 2.01
N CYS A 538 -5.92 -19.22 1.98
CA CYS A 538 -6.62 -18.19 2.74
C CYS A 538 -7.43 -17.31 1.78
N ALA A 539 -8.60 -16.87 2.23
CA ALA A 539 -9.39 -15.86 1.55
C ALA A 539 -9.93 -14.85 2.56
N ARG A 540 -9.99 -13.59 2.15
CA ARG A 540 -10.61 -12.51 2.94
C ARG A 540 -11.90 -12.12 2.30
N GLY A 541 -12.88 -11.78 3.12
CA GLY A 541 -14.23 -11.45 2.68
C GLY A 541 -14.62 -10.03 3.05
N SER A 542 -15.65 -9.55 2.37
CA SER A 542 -16.15 -8.19 2.44
C SER A 542 -17.13 -7.91 3.58
N ALA A 543 -17.48 -8.94 4.37
CA ALA A 543 -18.42 -8.83 5.47
C ALA A 543 -18.27 -10.01 6.44
N ASP A 544 -18.74 -9.84 7.67
CA ASP A 544 -18.69 -10.91 8.69
C ASP A 544 -19.75 -11.99 8.50
N ASN A 545 -20.87 -11.69 7.84
CA ASN A 545 -22.04 -12.56 7.75
C ASN A 545 -22.07 -13.42 6.47
N MET A 546 -20.93 -13.94 6.05
CA MET A 546 -20.79 -14.70 4.80
C MET A 546 -20.27 -16.12 4.99
N GLU A 547 -20.59 -16.97 4.02
CA GLU A 547 -20.03 -18.31 3.88
C GLU A 547 -19.12 -18.33 2.66
N VAL A 548 -17.95 -18.95 2.79
CA VAL A 548 -16.99 -19.14 1.70
C VAL A 548 -16.84 -20.63 1.44
N TYR A 549 -16.76 -20.99 0.17
CA TYR A 549 -16.65 -22.36 -0.31
C TYR A 549 -15.44 -22.51 -1.21
N PHE A 550 -14.68 -23.56 -0.98
CA PHE A 550 -13.68 -24.07 -1.89
C PHE A 550 -14.34 -24.99 -2.92
N VAL A 551 -14.26 -24.62 -4.20
CA VAL A 551 -14.82 -25.39 -5.31
C VAL A 551 -13.67 -25.96 -6.13
N PHE A 552 -13.60 -27.28 -6.26
CA PHE A 552 -12.43 -27.94 -6.83
C PHE A 552 -12.76 -29.19 -7.64
N ARG A 553 -11.82 -29.58 -8.48
CA ARG A 553 -11.81 -30.88 -9.17
C ARG A 553 -10.40 -31.38 -9.36
N MET A 554 -10.24 -32.69 -9.53
CA MET A 554 -8.98 -33.24 -10.03
C MET A 554 -9.00 -33.23 -11.55
N ALA A 555 -8.32 -32.25 -12.13
CA ALA A 555 -8.12 -32.15 -13.57
C ALA A 555 -7.25 -33.30 -14.09
N LYS A 556 -6.31 -33.76 -13.27
CA LYS A 556 -5.44 -34.89 -13.57
C LYS A 556 -5.25 -35.76 -12.34
N VAL A 557 -5.44 -37.06 -12.52
CA VAL A 557 -5.19 -38.07 -11.49
C VAL A 557 -3.82 -38.68 -11.73
N ALA A 558 -2.94 -38.64 -10.74
CA ALA A 558 -1.65 -39.30 -10.83
C ALA A 558 -1.79 -40.80 -11.10
N PRO A 559 -0.87 -41.43 -11.85
CA PRO A 559 -0.90 -42.87 -12.13
C PRO A 559 -0.99 -43.77 -10.89
N TRP A 560 -0.48 -43.29 -9.76
CA TRP A 560 -0.42 -44.02 -8.49
C TRP A 560 -1.23 -43.37 -7.38
N GLN A 561 -2.14 -42.46 -7.72
CA GLN A 561 -3.04 -41.86 -6.74
C GLN A 561 -3.86 -42.97 -6.05
N PRO A 562 -3.89 -43.05 -4.70
CA PRO A 562 -4.67 -44.05 -3.97
C PRO A 562 -6.18 -43.77 -4.05
N THR A 563 -6.78 -43.97 -5.22
CA THR A 563 -8.19 -43.69 -5.54
C THR A 563 -9.20 -44.53 -4.73
N SER A 564 -8.74 -45.52 -3.96
CA SER A 564 -9.56 -46.25 -3.00
C SER A 564 -9.71 -45.58 -1.64
N HIS A 565 -9.03 -44.44 -1.40
CA HIS A 565 -9.16 -43.69 -0.15
C HIS A 565 -10.59 -43.16 0.04
N ASP A 566 -11.04 -43.04 1.29
CA ASP A 566 -12.40 -42.59 1.62
C ASP A 566 -12.70 -41.21 1.01
N PHE A 567 -11.71 -40.31 0.96
CA PHE A 567 -11.82 -39.03 0.26
C PHE A 567 -12.40 -39.17 -1.16
N PHE A 568 -11.91 -40.14 -1.95
CA PHE A 568 -12.33 -40.35 -3.34
C PHE A 568 -13.58 -41.21 -3.50
N THR A 569 -13.97 -41.96 -2.46
CA THR A 569 -15.04 -42.98 -2.55
C THR A 569 -16.28 -42.64 -1.74
N LEU A 570 -16.13 -41.86 -0.66
CA LEU A 570 -17.19 -41.48 0.27
C LEU A 570 -17.47 -39.98 0.26
N TRP A 571 -16.43 -39.14 0.33
CA TRP A 571 -16.59 -37.69 0.52
C TRP A 571 -16.78 -36.96 -0.80
N PHE A 572 -15.95 -37.25 -1.80
CA PHE A 572 -16.02 -36.64 -3.14
C PHE A 572 -16.04 -37.72 -4.24
N PRO A 573 -17.11 -38.56 -4.29
CA PRO A 573 -17.19 -39.71 -5.18
C PRO A 573 -17.32 -39.31 -6.65
N GLY A 574 -16.18 -39.13 -7.33
CA GLY A 574 -16.10 -38.72 -8.73
C GLY A 574 -15.18 -37.53 -8.99
N VAL A 575 -14.50 -37.01 -7.96
CA VAL A 575 -13.48 -35.95 -8.12
C VAL A 575 -12.36 -36.39 -9.08
N THR A 576 -11.99 -37.67 -9.04
CA THR A 576 -11.04 -38.33 -9.96
C THR A 576 -11.55 -38.47 -11.40
N GLY A 577 -12.86 -38.27 -11.62
CA GLY A 577 -13.48 -38.24 -12.95
C GLY A 577 -13.54 -36.83 -13.56
N GLY A 578 -12.96 -35.81 -12.89
CA GLY A 578 -12.97 -34.42 -13.33
C GLY A 578 -14.25 -33.64 -13.01
N GLY A 579 -15.11 -34.19 -12.14
CA GLY A 579 -16.30 -33.49 -11.63
C GLY A 579 -15.94 -32.43 -10.59
N TRP A 580 -16.67 -31.31 -10.60
CA TRP A 580 -16.54 -30.24 -9.60
C TRP A 580 -17.28 -30.60 -8.31
N TYR A 581 -16.63 -30.31 -7.18
CA TYR A 581 -17.17 -30.45 -5.84
C TYR A 581 -16.99 -29.15 -5.08
N GLU A 582 -17.87 -28.87 -4.13
CA GLU A 582 -17.76 -27.72 -3.24
C GLU A 582 -17.72 -28.18 -1.79
N ALA A 583 -16.91 -27.50 -0.98
CA ALA A 583 -16.80 -27.67 0.45
C ALA A 583 -16.72 -26.29 1.11
N ARG A 584 -17.41 -26.11 2.25
CA ARG A 584 -17.36 -24.85 3.00
C ARG A 584 -15.99 -24.70 3.67
N MET A 585 -15.39 -23.52 3.56
CA MET A 585 -14.16 -23.14 4.25
C MET A 585 -14.45 -22.73 5.69
N ASP A 586 -13.46 -22.96 6.57
CA ASP A 586 -13.53 -22.60 7.97
C ASP A 586 -13.13 -21.13 8.17
N THR A 587 -13.54 -20.54 9.30
CA THR A 587 -13.03 -19.22 9.71
C THR A 587 -11.54 -19.35 10.02
N ALA A 588 -10.71 -18.41 9.56
CA ALA A 588 -9.29 -18.47 9.80
C ALA A 588 -8.97 -18.29 11.29
N GLU A 589 -7.89 -18.91 11.76
CA GLU A 589 -7.49 -18.85 13.17
C GLU A 589 -6.02 -18.49 13.30
N VAL A 590 -5.69 -17.66 14.30
CA VAL A 590 -4.30 -17.44 14.73
C VAL A 590 -4.00 -18.39 15.87
N THR A 591 -3.03 -19.28 15.65
CA THR A 591 -2.48 -20.11 16.72
C THR A 591 -1.37 -19.37 17.45
N ASP A 592 -1.41 -19.36 18.78
CA ASP A 592 -0.30 -18.81 19.57
C ASP A 592 1.01 -19.60 19.34
N ALA A 593 2.15 -19.03 19.76
CA ALA A 593 3.47 -19.67 19.62
C ALA A 593 3.55 -21.05 20.31
N ALA A 594 2.62 -21.36 21.23
CA ALA A 594 2.55 -22.64 21.89
C ALA A 594 1.78 -23.71 21.09
N GLY A 595 1.07 -23.32 20.02
CA GLY A 595 0.26 -24.23 19.22
C GLY A 595 -1.08 -24.61 19.86
N ILE A 596 -1.55 -23.87 20.89
CA ILE A 596 -2.59 -24.34 21.82
C ILE A 596 -3.84 -23.45 21.83
N SER A 597 -3.71 -22.15 21.56
CA SER A 597 -4.87 -21.23 21.54
C SER A 597 -5.14 -20.72 20.13
N THR A 598 -6.35 -20.96 19.62
CA THR A 598 -6.82 -20.45 18.33
C THR A 598 -7.80 -19.29 18.55
N VAL A 599 -7.40 -18.08 18.14
CA VAL A 599 -8.30 -16.93 18.09
C VAL A 599 -8.80 -16.82 16.65
N ALA A 600 -10.11 -16.97 16.45
CA ALA A 600 -10.72 -16.75 15.15
C ALA A 600 -10.43 -15.33 14.66
N VAL A 601 -10.12 -15.20 13.37
CA VAL A 601 -9.91 -13.94 12.66
C VAL A 601 -11.19 -13.64 11.88
N PRO A 602 -12.06 -12.73 12.36
CA PRO A 602 -13.24 -12.32 11.63
C PRO A 602 -12.89 -11.83 10.21
N GLY A 603 -13.76 -12.12 9.24
CA GLY A 603 -13.57 -11.72 7.84
C GLY A 603 -12.49 -12.51 7.08
N TRP A 604 -11.94 -13.58 7.67
CA TRP A 604 -10.97 -14.46 7.02
C TRP A 604 -11.46 -15.90 7.03
N TRP A 605 -11.23 -16.58 5.92
CA TRP A 605 -11.54 -17.99 5.73
C TRP A 605 -10.29 -18.72 5.31
N MET A 606 -10.15 -19.96 5.78
CA MET A 606 -9.04 -20.81 5.40
C MET A 606 -9.52 -22.21 5.03
N SER A 607 -8.77 -22.84 4.14
CA SER A 607 -8.77 -24.28 3.95
C SER A 607 -7.37 -24.75 4.28
N CYS A 608 -7.23 -25.36 5.46
CA CYS A 608 -6.00 -26.01 5.91
C CYS A 608 -6.04 -27.50 5.62
N PHE A 609 -4.88 -28.10 5.39
CA PHE A 609 -4.71 -29.54 5.52
C PHE A 609 -4.29 -29.83 6.97
N HIS A 610 -5.11 -29.56 7.98
CA HIS A 610 -4.90 -30.12 9.31
C HIS A 610 -6.23 -30.33 10.02
N GLU A 611 -6.49 -31.57 10.43
CA GLU A 611 -6.76 -31.99 11.80
C GLU A 611 -6.80 -33.53 11.88
N SER A 612 -6.08 -34.09 12.85
CA SER A 612 -5.95 -35.54 13.06
C SER A 612 -7.18 -36.18 13.72
N ASP A 613 -8.38 -35.81 13.29
CA ASP A 613 -9.63 -36.24 13.92
C ASP A 613 -10.50 -37.07 12.96
N PRO A 614 -10.70 -38.38 13.22
CA PRO A 614 -11.50 -39.23 12.36
C PRO A 614 -12.96 -39.23 12.83
N ILE A 615 -13.85 -38.43 12.22
CA ILE A 615 -15.29 -38.63 12.44
C ILE A 615 -16.11 -38.55 11.15
N ALA A 616 -16.68 -39.70 10.78
CA ALA A 616 -17.81 -39.83 9.88
C ALA A 616 -19.13 -39.61 10.64
N ILE A 617 -19.86 -38.53 10.35
CA ILE A 617 -21.30 -38.46 10.64
C ILE A 617 -22.01 -37.83 9.43
N ALA A 618 -22.74 -38.69 8.72
CA ALA A 618 -23.81 -38.41 7.77
C ALA A 618 -24.03 -36.94 7.31
N GLN A 619 -23.47 -36.63 6.13
CA GLN A 619 -23.95 -35.65 5.14
C GLN A 619 -23.68 -34.15 5.32
N SER A 620 -22.74 -33.75 6.18
CA SER A 620 -22.09 -32.42 6.11
C SER A 620 -20.69 -32.52 6.72
N LEU A 621 -19.69 -31.86 6.13
CA LEU A 621 -18.40 -31.66 6.80
C LEU A 621 -18.66 -30.86 8.08
N PRO A 622 -18.25 -31.33 9.28
CA PRO A 622 -18.18 -30.48 10.47
C PRO A 622 -17.23 -29.30 10.24
N GLU A 623 -17.47 -28.18 10.92
CA GLU A 623 -16.52 -27.06 11.05
C GLU A 623 -15.22 -27.61 11.69
N GLY A 624 -14.06 -27.36 11.07
CA GLY A 624 -12.76 -27.93 11.47
C GLY A 624 -12.37 -29.25 10.77
N THR A 625 -12.86 -29.52 9.55
CA THR A 625 -12.52 -30.75 8.80
C THR A 625 -11.63 -30.46 7.60
N GLU A 626 -10.54 -31.20 7.43
CA GLU A 626 -9.65 -31.12 6.26
C GLU A 626 -10.45 -31.27 4.94
N ILE A 627 -10.57 -30.19 4.16
CA ILE A 627 -11.23 -30.24 2.85
C ILE A 627 -10.40 -31.05 1.86
N LEU A 628 -9.08 -30.86 1.87
CA LEU A 628 -8.12 -31.67 1.14
C LEU A 628 -7.24 -32.40 2.18
N PRO A 629 -7.15 -33.74 2.16
CA PRO A 629 -6.41 -34.47 3.18
C PRO A 629 -4.89 -34.40 3.02
N ASN A 630 -4.20 -34.31 4.15
CA ASN A 630 -2.74 -34.46 4.21
C ASN A 630 -2.26 -35.80 3.63
N GLN A 631 -1.04 -35.80 3.08
CA GLN A 631 -0.33 -37.03 2.69
C GLN A 631 -1.15 -37.94 1.76
N LEU A 632 -2.08 -37.38 1.00
CA LEU A 632 -2.95 -38.14 0.10
C LEU A 632 -2.54 -38.00 -1.36
N PHE A 633 -2.16 -36.79 -1.79
CA PHE A 633 -1.93 -36.49 -3.20
C PHE A 633 -0.50 -36.85 -3.61
N CYS A 634 -0.38 -37.66 -4.66
CA CYS A 634 0.88 -38.12 -5.22
C CYS A 634 1.30 -37.30 -6.45
N PRO A 635 2.59 -37.29 -6.84
CA PRO A 635 3.09 -36.56 -7.99
C PRO A 635 2.35 -36.85 -9.30
N GLY A 636 2.14 -35.82 -10.10
CA GLY A 636 1.31 -35.83 -11.30
C GLY A 636 -0.19 -35.66 -11.06
N THR A 637 -0.61 -35.43 -9.81
CA THR A 637 -1.98 -35.03 -9.47
C THR A 637 -2.11 -33.52 -9.64
N ARG A 638 -3.15 -33.11 -10.36
CA ARG A 638 -3.46 -31.70 -10.58
C ARG A 638 -4.87 -31.38 -10.11
N ILE A 639 -4.97 -30.34 -9.31
CA ILE A 639 -6.21 -29.83 -8.77
C ILE A 639 -6.46 -28.46 -9.38
N GLU A 640 -7.63 -28.31 -9.98
CA GLU A 640 -8.15 -27.01 -10.41
C GLU A 640 -9.19 -26.55 -9.40
N TYR A 641 -9.18 -25.27 -9.06
CA TYR A 641 -10.06 -24.71 -8.03
C TYR A 641 -10.49 -23.28 -8.32
N PHE A 642 -11.58 -22.89 -7.67
CA PHE A 642 -11.99 -21.50 -7.48
C PHE A 642 -12.73 -21.39 -6.15
N LEU A 643 -12.86 -20.19 -5.64
CA LEU A 643 -13.62 -19.90 -4.44
C LEU A 643 -14.98 -19.33 -4.78
N LYS A 644 -15.93 -19.54 -3.88
CA LYS A 644 -17.29 -19.04 -3.98
C LYS A 644 -17.71 -18.45 -2.64
N SER A 645 -18.38 -17.30 -2.65
CA SER A 645 -18.87 -16.67 -1.43
C SER A 645 -20.33 -16.25 -1.56
N ALA A 646 -21.07 -16.33 -0.45
CA ALA A 646 -22.48 -15.95 -0.36
C ALA A 646 -22.78 -15.35 1.02
N TYR A 647 -23.72 -14.41 1.12
CA TYR A 647 -24.19 -13.97 2.42
C TYR A 647 -25.05 -15.07 3.02
N THR A 648 -24.94 -15.27 4.33
CA THR A 648 -25.80 -16.18 5.10
C THR A 648 -27.30 -15.86 4.94
N SER A 649 -27.63 -14.60 4.67
CA SER A 649 -29.00 -14.13 4.42
C SER A 649 -29.50 -14.36 2.98
N THR A 650 -28.60 -14.49 2.00
CA THR A 650 -28.92 -14.66 0.57
C THR A 650 -28.07 -15.77 -0.09
N PRO A 651 -28.12 -17.02 0.41
CA PRO A 651 -27.19 -18.09 0.00
C PRO A 651 -27.29 -18.51 -1.49
N GLY A 652 -28.32 -18.06 -2.22
CA GLY A 652 -28.51 -18.33 -3.64
C GLY A 652 -27.80 -17.36 -4.59
N LEU A 653 -27.22 -16.27 -4.07
CA LEU A 653 -26.53 -15.26 -4.85
C LEU A 653 -25.05 -15.29 -4.48
N VAL A 654 -24.22 -15.65 -5.46
CA VAL A 654 -22.86 -16.13 -5.22
C VAL A 654 -21.85 -15.30 -6.02
N PHE A 655 -20.77 -14.93 -5.36
CA PHE A 655 -19.58 -14.40 -5.99
C PHE A 655 -18.57 -15.53 -6.21
N THR A 656 -17.76 -15.47 -7.25
CA THR A 656 -16.70 -16.47 -7.51
C THR A 656 -15.35 -15.80 -7.74
N LEU A 657 -14.28 -16.39 -7.19
CA LEU A 657 -12.90 -15.98 -7.37
C LEU A 657 -12.05 -17.16 -7.87
N PRO A 658 -11.50 -17.13 -9.10
CA PRO A 658 -11.75 -16.13 -10.14
C PRO A 658 -13.23 -16.12 -10.62
N ASP A 659 -13.64 -15.06 -11.32
CA ASP A 659 -14.96 -14.98 -11.95
C ASP A 659 -15.10 -16.12 -12.96
N THR A 660 -16.04 -17.03 -12.77
CA THR A 660 -16.22 -18.19 -13.67
C THR A 660 -17.11 -17.89 -14.88
N THR A 661 -17.66 -16.68 -14.97
CA THR A 661 -18.60 -16.24 -16.00
C THR A 661 -17.85 -15.69 -17.21
N ASN A 662 -18.20 -16.17 -18.42
CA ASN A 662 -17.55 -15.80 -19.69
C ASN A 662 -16.02 -16.02 -19.67
N GLY A 663 -15.60 -17.19 -20.14
CA GLY A 663 -14.18 -17.54 -20.30
C GLY A 663 -13.36 -16.36 -20.84
N ASP A 664 -12.19 -16.11 -20.23
CA ASP A 664 -11.26 -15.08 -20.65
C ASP A 664 -10.91 -15.30 -22.14
N PRO A 665 -11.05 -14.29 -23.02
CA PRO A 665 -10.67 -14.42 -24.43
C PRO A 665 -9.17 -14.75 -24.64
N ILE A 666 -8.33 -14.56 -23.62
CA ILE A 666 -6.89 -14.82 -23.62
C ILE A 666 -6.55 -16.11 -22.85
N ARG A 667 -7.19 -16.40 -21.71
CA ARG A 667 -6.84 -17.53 -20.81
C ARG A 667 -7.80 -18.74 -20.82
N GLY A 668 -8.97 -18.66 -21.46
CA GLY A 668 -9.96 -19.76 -21.44
C GLY A 668 -10.76 -19.84 -20.13
N ASN A 669 -11.17 -21.06 -19.72
CA ASN A 669 -11.94 -21.27 -18.49
C ASN A 669 -11.18 -20.69 -17.27
N ARG A 670 -11.87 -19.94 -16.42
CA ARG A 670 -11.27 -19.23 -15.28
C ARG A 670 -11.34 -20.10 -14.02
N PHE A 671 -10.23 -20.74 -13.69
CA PHE A 671 -9.97 -21.43 -12.42
C PHE A 671 -8.46 -21.32 -12.13
N GLU A 672 -8.09 -21.39 -10.86
CA GLU A 672 -6.71 -21.54 -10.42
C GLU A 672 -6.32 -23.03 -10.48
N GLU A 673 -5.02 -23.33 -10.52
CA GLU A 673 -4.54 -24.70 -10.39
C GLU A 673 -3.32 -24.80 -9.48
N PHE A 674 -3.13 -25.99 -8.91
CA PHE A 674 -1.85 -26.42 -8.37
C PHE A 674 -1.61 -27.90 -8.69
N GLU A 675 -0.34 -28.27 -8.82
CA GLU A 675 0.11 -29.62 -9.14
C GLU A 675 1.06 -30.16 -8.06
N ILE A 676 0.94 -31.46 -7.79
CA ILE A 676 1.94 -32.20 -7.04
C ILE A 676 3.05 -32.61 -8.00
N LEU A 677 4.24 -32.08 -7.80
CA LEU A 677 5.40 -32.24 -8.65
C LEU A 677 6.27 -33.43 -8.22
N PRO A 678 7.04 -34.02 -9.16
CA PRO A 678 7.03 -33.71 -10.60
C PRO A 678 5.84 -34.34 -11.33
N MET A 679 5.51 -33.81 -12.51
CA MET A 679 4.47 -34.40 -13.35
C MET A 679 4.77 -35.85 -13.71
N MET A 680 3.74 -36.70 -13.67
CA MET A 680 3.81 -38.11 -14.02
C MET A 680 2.85 -38.48 -15.14
N ARG A 681 3.21 -39.50 -15.92
CA ARG A 681 2.25 -40.26 -16.74
C ARG A 681 2.64 -41.74 -16.84
N PRO A 682 1.68 -42.64 -17.15
CA PRO A 682 1.98 -44.05 -17.35
C PRO A 682 2.84 -44.25 -18.61
N ASP A 683 3.88 -45.08 -18.53
CA ASP A 683 4.75 -45.39 -19.69
C ASP A 683 4.17 -46.48 -20.62
N GLY A 684 3.01 -47.04 -20.26
CA GLY A 684 2.34 -48.13 -20.98
C GLY A 684 2.91 -49.53 -20.71
N LEU A 685 3.94 -49.66 -19.88
CA LEU A 685 4.61 -50.93 -19.51
C LEU A 685 4.49 -51.26 -18.01
N GLY A 686 3.68 -50.50 -17.27
CA GLY A 686 3.48 -50.67 -15.83
C GLY A 686 4.47 -49.88 -14.97
N SER A 687 5.21 -48.95 -15.57
CA SER A 687 6.05 -47.96 -14.88
C SER A 687 5.49 -46.56 -15.16
N VAL A 688 6.25 -45.56 -14.70
CA VAL A 688 5.96 -44.15 -14.90
C VAL A 688 7.08 -43.50 -15.68
N GLU A 689 6.72 -42.48 -16.44
CA GLU A 689 7.67 -41.52 -16.98
C GLU A 689 7.37 -40.13 -16.41
N TRP A 690 8.41 -39.32 -16.35
CA TRP A 690 8.38 -37.96 -15.83
C TRP A 690 8.50 -37.00 -17.02
N PRO A 691 7.39 -36.64 -17.69
CA PRO A 691 7.43 -35.83 -18.91
C PRO A 691 7.71 -34.35 -18.66
N CYS A 692 7.80 -33.90 -17.40
CA CYS A 692 8.07 -32.51 -17.07
C CYS A 692 9.56 -32.19 -17.19
N MET A 693 9.83 -30.98 -17.67
CA MET A 693 11.12 -30.34 -17.46
C MET A 693 10.98 -29.27 -16.38
N ILE A 694 11.71 -29.44 -15.30
CA ILE A 694 11.84 -28.45 -14.25
C ILE A 694 12.99 -27.54 -14.62
N ILE A 695 12.72 -26.25 -14.78
CA ILE A 695 13.76 -25.23 -14.93
C ILE A 695 13.97 -24.61 -13.56
N ALA A 696 15.08 -24.97 -12.91
CA ALA A 696 15.53 -24.27 -11.72
C ALA A 696 16.65 -23.31 -12.11
N ASP A 697 16.35 -22.02 -12.16
CA ASP A 697 17.35 -20.99 -12.40
C ASP A 697 17.92 -20.51 -11.07
N HIS A 698 19.24 -20.67 -10.91
CA HIS A 698 20.01 -20.30 -9.72
C HIS A 698 20.58 -18.88 -9.86
N PHE A 699 20.07 -18.05 -10.77
CA PHE A 699 20.66 -16.74 -11.06
C PHE A 699 20.19 -15.63 -10.12
N GLY A 700 20.32 -15.84 -8.80
CA GLY A 700 20.37 -14.76 -7.84
C GLY A 700 21.81 -14.27 -7.70
N GLN A 701 22.13 -13.12 -8.29
CA GLN A 701 23.39 -12.36 -8.10
C GLN A 701 24.66 -12.88 -8.83
N ARG A 702 25.01 -12.24 -9.96
CA ARG A 702 26.30 -11.54 -10.18
C ARG A 702 26.32 -10.97 -11.60
N GLY A 703 26.11 -9.66 -11.69
CA GLY A 703 26.42 -8.76 -12.80
C GLY A 703 26.38 -9.33 -14.22
N ASN A 704 25.31 -9.04 -14.97
CA ASN A 704 25.42 -8.68 -16.38
C ASN A 704 24.09 -8.16 -16.94
N TRP A 705 24.23 -7.20 -17.86
CA TRP A 705 23.17 -6.51 -18.59
C TRP A 705 22.55 -7.42 -19.66
N GLY A 706 21.49 -8.15 -19.31
CA GLY A 706 20.72 -8.92 -20.28
C GLY A 706 19.64 -9.82 -19.67
N GLU A 707 18.66 -10.15 -20.51
CA GLU A 707 17.55 -11.06 -20.27
C GLU A 707 17.93 -12.41 -19.63
N GLN A 708 17.12 -12.87 -18.66
CA GLN A 708 17.35 -14.08 -17.87
C GLN A 708 17.40 -15.35 -18.74
N ASN A 709 18.25 -16.31 -18.38
CA ASN A 709 18.32 -17.58 -19.11
C ASN A 709 17.06 -18.42 -18.90
N SER A 710 16.46 -18.37 -17.71
CA SER A 710 15.12 -18.86 -17.41
C SER A 710 14.08 -18.39 -18.43
N ASP A 711 13.96 -17.08 -18.66
CA ASP A 711 12.97 -16.49 -19.58
C ASP A 711 13.24 -16.84 -21.05
N ARG A 712 14.51 -16.98 -21.44
CA ARG A 712 14.90 -17.49 -22.76
C ARG A 712 14.50 -18.95 -22.93
N MET A 713 14.76 -19.77 -21.93
CA MET A 713 14.41 -21.18 -21.95
C MET A 713 12.89 -21.34 -21.96
N ALA A 714 12.17 -20.65 -21.07
CA ALA A 714 10.72 -20.62 -20.99
C ALA A 714 10.07 -20.28 -22.34
N ARG A 715 10.47 -19.16 -22.98
CA ARG A 715 9.92 -18.79 -24.30
C ARG A 715 10.31 -19.76 -25.40
N HIS A 716 11.52 -20.34 -25.36
CA HIS A 716 11.92 -21.34 -26.35
C HIS A 716 11.09 -22.62 -26.21
N LEU A 717 10.84 -23.08 -24.99
CA LEU A 717 10.04 -24.26 -24.70
C LEU A 717 8.57 -24.06 -25.04
N ALA A 718 8.01 -22.89 -24.71
CA ALA A 718 6.68 -22.49 -25.15
C ALA A 718 6.57 -22.50 -26.69
N THR A 719 7.58 -22.00 -27.40
CA THR A 719 7.62 -22.02 -28.88
C THR A 719 7.67 -23.44 -29.45
N LEU A 720 8.26 -24.38 -28.71
CA LEU A 720 8.33 -25.80 -29.09
C LEU A 720 7.11 -26.61 -28.64
N GLY A 721 6.17 -25.99 -27.91
CA GLY A 721 4.97 -26.65 -27.39
C GLY A 721 5.25 -27.60 -26.22
N TYR A 722 6.30 -27.34 -25.44
CA TYR A 722 6.56 -28.06 -24.19
C TYR A 722 5.89 -27.36 -23.02
N ASP A 723 5.26 -28.16 -22.15
CA ASP A 723 4.83 -27.73 -20.83
C ASP A 723 6.05 -27.74 -19.89
N TYR A 724 6.23 -26.69 -19.09
CA TYR A 724 7.34 -26.55 -18.16
C TYR A 724 6.91 -25.74 -16.94
N ASP A 725 7.51 -26.07 -15.80
CA ASP A 725 7.39 -25.30 -14.57
C ASP A 725 8.73 -24.58 -14.31
N MET A 726 8.66 -23.29 -14.03
CA MET A 726 9.83 -22.44 -13.86
C MET A 726 9.96 -21.99 -12.41
N PHE A 727 11.09 -22.34 -11.80
CA PHE A 727 11.44 -21.95 -10.44
C PHE A 727 12.66 -21.03 -10.50
N SER A 728 12.50 -19.80 -10.04
CA SER A 728 13.53 -18.76 -10.09
C SER A 728 14.48 -18.77 -8.88
N LYS A 729 14.32 -19.73 -7.95
CA LYS A 729 15.15 -19.84 -6.74
C LYS A 729 15.39 -21.29 -6.31
N LEU A 730 16.56 -21.57 -5.76
CA LEU A 730 16.89 -22.83 -5.06
C LEU A 730 17.38 -22.45 -3.64
N GLY A 731 16.55 -22.66 -2.60
CA GLY A 731 16.94 -22.43 -1.19
C GLY A 731 16.68 -21.02 -0.63
N PRO A 732 16.77 -20.85 0.71
CA PRO A 732 16.12 -19.73 1.40
C PRO A 732 16.95 -18.45 1.33
N SER A 733 16.49 -17.47 0.56
CA SER A 733 16.67 -16.05 0.90
C SER A 733 15.53 -15.62 1.81
N SER A 734 15.80 -14.78 2.80
CA SER A 734 14.95 -14.48 3.97
C SER A 734 13.45 -14.30 3.71
N ASP A 735 12.98 -13.69 2.62
CA ASP A 735 11.60 -13.17 2.64
C ASP A 735 10.60 -13.67 1.60
N LEU A 736 10.97 -14.50 0.60
CA LEU A 736 10.00 -15.19 -0.26
C LEU A 736 10.64 -16.47 -0.83
N ARG A 737 10.13 -17.62 -0.42
CA ARG A 737 10.82 -18.92 -0.55
C ARG A 737 10.50 -19.74 -1.80
N ASN A 738 9.81 -19.27 -2.84
CA ASN A 738 9.39 -20.04 -4.04
C ASN A 738 10.51 -20.86 -4.76
N GLY A 739 10.99 -21.98 -4.20
CA GLY A 739 12.18 -22.66 -4.70
C GLY A 739 12.27 -24.14 -4.40
N ILE A 740 12.88 -24.86 -5.33
CA ILE A 740 13.12 -26.31 -5.26
C ILE A 740 14.32 -26.59 -4.34
N GLY A 741 14.21 -27.50 -3.36
CA GLY A 741 15.37 -27.89 -2.57
C GLY A 741 15.08 -28.70 -1.32
N ARG A 742 15.93 -29.69 -1.04
CA ARG A 742 15.92 -30.51 0.19
C ARG A 742 16.41 -29.72 1.39
N TRP A 743 15.77 -29.92 2.54
CA TRP A 743 16.47 -29.92 3.83
C TRP A 743 17.03 -31.32 4.09
N ALA A 744 18.35 -31.45 4.25
CA ALA A 744 18.91 -32.65 4.83
C ALA A 744 18.64 -32.62 6.34
N ALA A 745 17.84 -33.56 6.84
CA ALA A 745 17.75 -33.80 8.26
C ALA A 745 19.16 -34.06 8.83
N ASN A 746 19.60 -33.21 9.76
CA ASN A 746 20.74 -33.41 10.64
C ASN A 746 22.10 -33.68 9.97
N THR A 747 22.83 -32.62 9.59
CA THR A 747 24.27 -32.51 9.90
C THR A 747 24.76 -31.07 9.71
N GLY A 748 25.06 -30.37 10.81
CA GLY A 748 26.05 -29.28 10.76
C GLY A 748 25.66 -27.93 11.38
N GLN A 749 25.60 -27.89 12.71
CA GLN A 749 25.91 -26.75 13.59
C GLN A 749 24.89 -25.60 13.72
N ILE A 750 24.59 -25.03 14.90
CA ILE A 750 25.01 -25.24 16.31
C ILE A 750 24.00 -24.46 17.19
N GLY A 751 23.68 -24.99 18.38
CA GLY A 751 23.36 -24.17 19.56
C GLY A 751 22.02 -24.44 20.24
N GLY A 752 22.00 -25.37 21.20
CA GLY A 752 20.89 -25.49 22.16
C GLY A 752 20.76 -24.27 23.07
N PRO A 753 19.71 -24.20 23.91
CA PRO A 753 19.36 -23.02 24.68
C PRO A 753 20.45 -22.70 25.71
N GLY A 754 21.00 -21.48 25.67
CA GLY A 754 21.83 -20.96 26.75
C GLY A 754 23.15 -20.25 26.42
N THR A 755 23.32 -19.59 25.27
CA THR A 755 24.47 -18.65 25.09
C THR A 755 24.04 -17.35 24.42
N PRO A 756 24.27 -16.18 25.04
CA PRO A 756 23.87 -14.88 24.50
C PRO A 756 24.93 -14.34 23.52
N LYS A 757 24.53 -14.11 22.27
CA LYS A 757 25.13 -13.19 21.28
C LYS A 757 24.07 -12.99 20.18
N TYR A 758 23.48 -11.84 19.90
CA TYR A 758 23.66 -10.45 20.31
C TYR A 758 22.39 -9.93 20.97
#